data_AF-A0AAW5ZQE8-F1
#
_entry.id   AF-A0AAW5ZQE8-F1
#
_cell.length_a   1.000
_cell.length_b   1.000
_cell.length_c   1.000
_cell.angle_alpha   90.00
_cell.angle_beta   90.00
_cell.angle_gamma   90.00
#
_symmetry.space_group_name_H-M   'P 1'
#
loop_
_entity.id
_entity.type
_entity.pdbx_description
1 polymer ?
#
loop_
_entity_poly.entity_id
_entity_poly.type
_entity_poly.pdbx_seq_one_letter_code
_entity_poly.pdbx_strand_id
1 'polypeptide(L)'
;MGLPTAEQVTNKYLYGADKRPEDMLDPSILNHRNGTSENSIPVDAVEYMRSGAGRFVNSANFAWLRKFFDSSIALEPGVYSAKQIFELVGGVATEPGGEKGDAGYIVNQIYLGAGDPDYAERAYIWGTTRFKIVDGAEFVVSADGSREIRNFAIVPDGDENFDFEGGADSAIGNRALQPIIDPSNIGRTVRLVFDGIDAISRTTLTESNFNSDQKNVISVDLVDKAQIGLAALNAIEGLKDRLFASGDQSIRFLDSQGRPIIYGTAYSDSIGGAVTPGGTDLNQDKYNLGGWFLGGVLDLGLDSNLYGYLQNGIAYVGGSGNDKIIGTSRNDALYGGDGDDTLLGGIGNDMLAGGNGFDSYIVDAQSGSDVIVDADGLGQIVFGDLPLTGVGRLLTQTSSSVLWSESLSSGLEVRYDYSQKSKDLTITIGNESSVTVRNFESGALGIEMPQLDDSVVKPQAAVVHASDSEGSGHTVVTHDGQGHAEHASQTTQSFQTPAGSGASAAAEPAGGLNAVHQTSGNVAAPDGIDPMVLTGNGWQRVGDNQASNLLALRGAAGSSAGVQLGDGSNTVSSRDGDATVRESAGNNASILGDGTTHAPRVAGDGHPLIGSQVASLVQAMAQFAPPVAGQTLLSSGQHESPMPLIVSSGR
;
A
#
# COMPACT_ATOMS: atom_id res chain seq x y z
N MET A 1 4.84 25.82 24.23
CA MET A 1 4.93 24.75 23.20
C MET A 1 6.22 24.95 22.43
N GLY A 2 6.74 23.95 21.72
CA GLY A 2 7.84 24.17 20.78
C GLY A 2 7.33 24.90 19.53
N LEU A 3 8.23 25.56 18.79
CA LEU A 3 7.90 26.09 17.47
C LEU A 3 7.60 24.94 16.48
N PRO A 4 6.77 25.17 15.45
CA PRO A 4 6.48 24.19 14.41
C PRO A 4 7.77 23.64 13.78
N THR A 5 7.80 22.33 13.52
CA THR A 5 8.89 21.70 12.77
C THR A 5 8.58 21.64 11.28
N ALA A 6 9.61 21.45 10.46
CA ALA A 6 9.43 21.32 9.02
C ALA A 6 8.61 20.08 8.65
N GLU A 7 8.74 18.97 9.37
CA GLU A 7 7.94 17.75 9.18
C GLU A 7 6.46 18.04 9.43
N GLN A 8 6.13 18.71 10.54
CA GLN A 8 4.75 19.07 10.88
C GLN A 8 4.12 19.98 9.80
N VAL A 9 4.84 21.03 9.41
CA VAL A 9 4.37 21.97 8.37
C VAL A 9 4.24 21.27 7.02
N THR A 10 5.20 20.43 6.65
CA THR A 10 5.19 19.70 5.37
C THR A 10 4.07 18.67 5.30
N ASN A 11 3.80 17.93 6.39
CA ASN A 11 2.68 16.98 6.43
C ASN A 11 1.34 17.70 6.37
N LYS A 12 1.17 18.84 7.05
CA LYS A 12 -0.03 19.69 6.93
C LYS A 12 -0.18 20.24 5.51
N TYR A 13 0.92 20.65 4.90
CA TYR A 13 0.94 21.17 3.53
C TYR A 13 0.58 20.09 2.51
N LEU A 14 1.16 18.89 2.57
CA LEU A 14 0.91 17.81 1.61
C LEU A 14 -0.36 17.01 1.89
N TYR A 15 -0.65 16.70 3.16
CA TYR A 15 -1.72 15.76 3.54
C TYR A 15 -2.82 16.34 4.45
N GLY A 16 -2.68 17.56 4.96
CA GLY A 16 -3.66 18.17 5.87
C GLY A 16 -3.63 17.53 7.26
N ALA A 17 -2.66 16.66 7.50
CA ALA A 17 -2.51 15.83 8.69
C ALA A 17 -1.14 16.07 9.33
N ASP A 18 -0.97 15.61 10.57
CA ASP A 18 0.32 15.73 11.27
C ASP A 18 1.36 14.74 10.74
N LYS A 19 0.90 13.71 10.01
CA LYS A 19 1.69 12.62 9.46
C LYS A 19 1.26 12.29 8.04
N ARG A 20 2.19 11.69 7.31
CA ARG A 20 1.92 11.09 6.01
C ARG A 20 0.91 9.94 6.12
N PRO A 21 -0.02 9.78 5.15
CA PRO A 21 -0.88 8.61 5.03
C PRO A 21 -0.10 7.29 4.92
N GLU A 22 -0.67 6.21 5.45
CA GLU A 22 -0.09 4.87 5.30
C GLU A 22 -0.18 4.40 3.85
N ASP A 23 -1.35 4.60 3.23
CA ASP A 23 -1.56 4.34 1.81
C ASP A 23 -1.39 5.64 1.02
N MET A 24 -0.32 5.68 0.22
CA MET A 24 -0.04 6.82 -0.68
C MET A 24 -0.74 6.71 -2.03
N LEU A 25 -1.45 5.62 -2.29
CA LEU A 25 -2.22 5.45 -3.51
C LEU A 25 -3.68 5.83 -3.30
N ASP A 26 -4.05 6.23 -2.07
CA ASP A 26 -5.39 6.70 -1.74
C ASP A 26 -5.67 8.04 -2.48
N PRO A 27 -6.68 8.07 -3.39
CA PRO A 27 -7.02 9.29 -4.12
C PRO A 27 -7.55 10.40 -3.20
N SER A 28 -7.91 10.11 -1.94
CA SER A 28 -8.31 11.13 -0.97
C SER A 28 -7.21 12.16 -0.68
N ILE A 29 -5.94 11.83 -0.98
CA ILE A 29 -4.80 12.76 -0.92
C ILE A 29 -5.00 13.96 -1.85
N LEU A 30 -5.69 13.78 -2.99
CA LEU A 30 -6.00 14.82 -3.97
C LEU A 30 -7.17 15.72 -3.57
N ASN A 31 -8.00 15.25 -2.64
CA ASN A 31 -9.10 16.05 -2.13
C ASN A 31 -8.51 17.18 -1.26
N HIS A 32 -8.97 18.41 -1.49
CA HIS A 32 -8.73 19.62 -0.68
C HIS A 32 -7.57 20.54 -1.09
N ARG A 33 -7.68 21.17 -2.27
CA ARG A 33 -7.07 22.50 -2.51
C ARG A 33 -7.90 23.68 -1.97
N ASN A 34 -9.18 23.49 -1.63
CA ASN A 34 -10.05 24.58 -1.14
C ASN A 34 -10.81 24.24 0.15
N GLY A 35 -10.39 24.89 1.25
CA GLY A 35 -11.30 25.40 2.29
C GLY A 35 -11.64 24.48 3.46
N THR A 36 -11.04 24.73 4.62
CA THR A 36 -11.67 25.27 5.85
C THR A 36 -10.68 25.14 7.02
N SER A 37 -10.99 25.77 8.15
CA SER A 37 -10.17 26.13 9.32
C SER A 37 -9.27 25.06 9.98
N GLU A 38 -9.20 23.82 9.49
CA GLU A 38 -8.48 22.72 10.17
C GLU A 38 -6.98 22.64 9.83
N ASN A 39 -6.52 23.29 8.76
CA ASN A 39 -5.11 23.25 8.36
C ASN A 39 -4.28 24.41 8.96
N SER A 40 -4.36 24.58 10.29
CA SER A 40 -3.61 25.60 11.02
C SER A 40 -2.71 24.99 12.10
N ILE A 41 -1.59 25.65 12.37
CA ILE A 41 -0.67 25.31 13.45
C ILE A 41 -0.60 26.53 14.41
N PRO A 42 -0.92 26.36 15.71
CA PRO A 42 -0.76 27.42 16.68
C PRO A 42 0.72 27.67 17.00
N VAL A 43 1.08 28.93 17.19
CA VAL A 43 2.46 29.39 17.35
C VAL A 43 2.53 30.24 18.60
N ASP A 44 3.31 29.82 19.59
CA ASP A 44 3.57 30.62 20.78
C ASP A 44 4.39 31.86 20.42
N ALA A 45 3.77 33.03 20.43
CA ALA A 45 4.40 34.29 20.02
C ALA A 45 5.58 34.67 20.93
N VAL A 46 5.53 34.34 22.21
CA VAL A 46 6.63 34.62 23.15
C VAL A 46 7.84 33.76 22.80
N GLU A 47 7.63 32.48 22.55
CA GLU A 47 8.69 31.57 22.11
C GLU A 47 9.24 31.98 20.74
N TYR A 48 8.38 32.35 19.80
CA TYR A 48 8.77 32.79 18.47
C TYR A 48 9.66 34.04 18.49
N MET A 49 9.32 35.03 19.33
CA MET A 49 10.16 36.22 19.53
C MET A 49 11.49 35.89 20.24
N ARG A 50 11.50 34.87 21.12
CA ARG A 50 12.66 34.52 21.94
C ARG A 50 13.69 33.65 21.21
N SER A 51 13.23 32.59 20.55
CA SER A 51 14.07 31.55 19.96
C SER A 51 13.80 31.34 18.47
N GLY A 52 12.68 31.84 17.95
CA GLY A 52 12.31 31.74 16.53
C GLY A 52 12.87 32.87 15.67
N ALA A 53 12.18 33.13 14.57
CA ALA A 53 12.54 34.14 13.58
C ALA A 53 12.39 35.59 14.09
N GLY A 54 11.57 35.83 15.11
CA GLY A 54 11.38 37.14 15.73
C GLY A 54 12.61 37.68 16.47
N ARG A 55 13.57 36.82 16.84
CA ARG A 55 14.79 37.22 17.57
C ARG A 55 15.69 38.19 16.81
N PHE A 56 15.55 38.27 15.49
CA PHE A 56 16.37 39.13 14.63
C PHE A 56 15.81 40.55 14.50
N VAL A 57 14.68 40.85 15.15
CA VAL A 57 14.06 42.17 15.13
C VAL A 57 14.26 42.87 16.45
N ASN A 58 14.75 44.10 16.39
CA ASN A 58 14.86 45.01 17.50
C ASN A 58 14.31 46.40 17.12
N SER A 59 14.37 47.36 18.04
CA SER A 59 13.78 48.68 17.82
C SER A 59 14.41 49.45 16.67
N ALA A 60 15.70 49.24 16.39
CA ALA A 60 16.41 49.95 15.33
C ALA A 60 16.05 49.49 13.92
N ASN A 61 15.37 48.34 13.75
CA ASN A 61 14.80 47.93 12.46
C ASN A 61 13.67 48.85 11.99
N PHE A 62 12.98 49.52 12.90
CA PHE A 62 11.89 50.45 12.60
C PHE A 62 12.48 51.82 12.26
N ALA A 63 12.81 52.06 10.99
CA ALA A 63 13.56 53.24 10.55
C ALA A 63 12.98 54.60 11.01
N TRP A 64 11.67 54.66 11.24
CA TRP A 64 10.99 55.86 11.73
C TRP A 64 11.20 56.12 13.24
N LEU A 65 11.52 55.10 14.05
CA LEU A 65 11.90 55.30 15.46
C LEU A 65 13.18 56.12 15.58
N ARG A 66 14.09 56.02 14.61
CA ARG A 66 15.28 56.89 14.54
C ARG A 66 14.89 58.36 14.46
N LYS A 67 13.83 58.69 13.72
CA LYS A 67 13.31 60.07 13.64
C LYS A 67 12.62 60.46 14.95
N PHE A 68 11.90 59.54 15.59
CA PHE A 68 11.33 59.81 16.91
C PHE A 68 12.42 60.11 17.95
N PHE A 69 13.56 59.43 17.96
CA PHE A 69 14.65 59.75 18.91
C PHE A 69 15.56 60.91 18.46
N ASP A 70 15.40 61.43 17.25
CA ASP A 70 16.17 62.57 16.76
C ASP A 70 15.65 63.88 17.38
N SER A 71 16.39 64.41 18.36
CA SER A 71 16.07 65.65 19.07
C SER A 71 16.04 66.89 18.16
N SER A 72 16.59 66.84 16.95
CA SER A 72 16.50 67.94 15.98
C SER A 72 15.11 68.10 15.35
N ILE A 73 14.27 67.06 15.40
CA ILE A 73 12.89 67.11 14.93
C ILE A 73 12.02 67.70 16.04
N ALA A 74 11.40 68.85 15.81
CA ALA A 74 10.56 69.50 16.81
C ALA A 74 9.26 68.71 17.05
N LEU A 75 9.06 68.25 18.30
CA LEU A 75 7.84 67.63 18.78
C LEU A 75 7.43 68.33 20.08
N GLU A 76 6.16 68.70 20.19
CA GLU A 76 5.64 69.33 21.41
C GLU A 76 5.63 68.32 22.58
N PRO A 77 5.86 68.75 23.83
CA PRO A 77 5.76 67.88 24.99
C PRO A 77 4.37 67.24 25.10
N GLY A 78 4.32 65.94 25.33
CA GLY A 78 3.06 65.20 25.35
C GLY A 78 3.23 63.68 25.29
N VAL A 79 2.10 62.98 25.31
CA VAL A 79 2.00 61.53 25.11
C VAL A 79 1.26 61.28 23.81
N TYR A 80 1.85 60.47 22.94
CA TYR A 80 1.38 60.18 21.59
C TYR A 80 1.24 58.67 21.40
N SER A 81 0.30 58.26 20.56
CA SER A 81 0.25 56.90 20.01
C SER A 81 1.32 56.71 18.92
N ALA A 82 1.64 55.45 18.60
CA ALA A 82 2.53 55.09 17.50
C ALA A 82 2.12 55.74 16.18
N LYS A 83 0.83 55.67 15.84
CA LYS A 83 0.25 56.27 14.64
C LYS A 83 0.45 57.78 14.58
N GLN A 84 0.21 58.50 15.68
CA GLN A 84 0.42 59.95 15.75
C GLN A 84 1.88 60.33 15.52
N ILE A 85 2.83 59.62 16.16
CA ILE A 85 4.26 59.87 15.93
C ILE A 85 4.62 59.58 14.48
N PHE A 86 4.16 58.46 13.92
CA PHE A 86 4.43 58.07 12.53
C PHE A 86 3.98 59.16 11.53
N GLU A 87 2.80 59.75 11.75
CA GLU A 87 2.29 60.88 10.97
C GLU A 87 3.13 62.16 11.16
N LEU A 88 3.58 62.46 12.39
CA LEU A 88 4.34 63.67 12.72
C LEU A 88 5.79 63.65 12.21
N VAL A 89 6.48 62.51 12.29
CA VAL A 89 7.90 62.40 11.89
C VAL A 89 8.08 62.01 10.41
N GLY A 90 7.00 62.00 9.64
CA GLY A 90 7.01 61.92 8.18
C GLY A 90 7.15 60.51 7.63
N GLY A 91 6.09 59.70 7.77
CA GLY A 91 5.87 58.49 6.96
C GLY A 91 4.70 58.67 5.97
N VAL A 92 4.97 58.92 4.68
CA VAL A 92 4.03 58.64 3.56
C VAL A 92 4.88 58.47 2.28
N ALA A 93 4.73 57.48 1.39
CA ALA A 93 3.62 56.61 1.03
C ALA A 93 4.04 55.14 0.82
N THR A 94 3.11 54.20 0.99
CA THR A 94 3.09 52.95 0.21
C THR A 94 2.26 53.18 -1.06
N GLU A 95 2.56 52.41 -2.11
CA GLU A 95 2.01 52.53 -3.46
C GLU A 95 0.46 52.56 -3.53
N PRO A 96 -0.13 53.02 -4.66
CA PRO A 96 -1.58 53.10 -4.82
C PRO A 96 -2.24 51.73 -4.66
N GLY A 97 -3.06 51.55 -3.63
CA GLY A 97 -3.97 50.40 -3.47
C GLY A 97 -3.69 49.47 -2.29
N GLY A 98 -2.62 49.66 -1.52
CA GLY A 98 -2.38 48.88 -0.28
C GLY A 98 -3.11 49.46 0.94
N GLU A 99 -3.56 48.60 1.86
CA GLU A 99 -4.04 49.03 3.17
C GLU A 99 -2.91 49.72 3.97
N LYS A 100 -3.26 50.80 4.68
CA LYS A 100 -2.35 51.55 5.55
C LYS A 100 -2.02 50.73 6.81
N GLY A 101 -0.81 50.18 6.91
CA GLY A 101 -0.38 49.45 8.10
C GLY A 101 0.58 50.23 8.99
N ASP A 102 0.35 50.23 10.31
CA ASP A 102 1.29 50.69 11.36
C ASP A 102 2.45 49.68 11.59
N ALA A 103 2.55 48.64 10.76
CA ALA A 103 3.59 47.61 10.79
C ALA A 103 4.83 48.03 10.01
N GLY A 104 6.00 47.89 10.63
CA GLY A 104 7.17 48.70 10.26
C GLY A 104 8.37 47.93 9.74
N TYR A 105 8.37 46.59 9.79
CA TYR A 105 9.51 45.80 9.32
C TYR A 105 9.12 44.38 8.87
N ILE A 106 9.69 43.93 7.75
CA ILE A 106 9.59 42.56 7.26
C ILE A 106 10.97 41.92 7.40
N VAL A 107 11.00 40.77 8.05
CA VAL A 107 12.21 39.95 8.13
C VAL A 107 12.17 38.91 7.04
N ASN A 108 13.26 38.80 6.29
CA ASN A 108 13.49 37.68 5.40
C ASN A 108 14.51 36.73 6.03
N GLN A 109 14.08 35.49 6.31
CA GLN A 109 14.90 34.52 7.03
C GLN A 109 16.04 33.95 6.20
N ILE A 110 15.96 34.01 4.86
CA ILE A 110 17.01 33.44 4.00
C ILE A 110 18.36 34.14 4.20
N TYR A 111 18.35 35.41 4.61
CA TYR A 111 19.55 36.23 4.76
C TYR A 111 20.12 36.30 6.19
N LEU A 112 19.47 35.66 7.16
CA LEU A 112 19.75 35.88 8.58
C LEU A 112 20.07 34.58 9.31
N GLY A 113 21.20 34.58 10.03
CA GLY A 113 21.58 33.47 10.89
C GLY A 113 21.81 32.16 10.13
N ALA A 114 22.44 32.20 8.95
CA ALA A 114 22.75 31.01 8.13
C ALA A 114 23.67 29.99 8.81
N GLY A 115 24.37 30.40 9.88
CA GLY A 115 25.16 29.50 10.73
C GLY A 115 24.41 28.97 11.95
N ASP A 116 23.17 29.41 12.19
CA ASP A 116 22.40 28.99 13.35
C ASP A 116 21.83 27.57 13.14
N PRO A 117 21.78 26.71 14.17
CA PRO A 117 21.30 25.33 14.03
C PRO A 117 19.86 25.19 13.53
N ASP A 118 19.01 26.19 13.78
CA ASP A 118 17.60 26.24 13.39
C ASP A 118 17.38 26.96 12.04
N TYR A 119 18.44 27.31 11.32
CA TYR A 119 18.34 28.10 10.09
C TYR A 119 17.45 27.44 9.02
N ALA A 120 17.64 26.14 8.75
CA ALA A 120 16.92 25.45 7.69
C ALA A 120 15.40 25.47 7.94
N GLU A 121 14.99 25.08 9.15
CA GLU A 121 13.61 25.24 9.61
C GLU A 121 13.09 26.65 9.44
N ARG A 122 13.87 27.66 9.86
CA ARG A 122 13.40 29.03 9.80
C ARG A 122 13.20 29.52 8.38
N ALA A 123 14.18 29.30 7.52
CA ALA A 123 14.15 29.72 6.14
C ALA A 123 13.04 29.01 5.36
N TYR A 124 12.78 27.74 5.69
CA TYR A 124 11.70 26.95 5.09
C TYR A 124 10.32 27.41 5.56
N ILE A 125 10.08 27.47 6.87
CA ILE A 125 8.73 27.72 7.42
C ILE A 125 8.37 29.20 7.37
N TRP A 126 9.32 30.09 7.67
CA TRP A 126 9.07 31.51 7.95
C TRP A 126 9.73 32.41 6.91
N GLY A 127 9.73 32.01 5.64
CA GLY A 127 10.47 32.67 4.54
C GLY A 127 10.48 34.20 4.65
N THR A 128 9.32 34.80 4.90
CA THR A 128 9.18 36.16 5.44
C THR A 128 8.29 36.19 6.67
N THR A 129 8.53 37.14 7.58
CA THR A 129 7.56 37.46 8.64
C THR A 129 7.48 38.96 8.90
N ARG A 130 6.26 39.48 9.09
CA ARG A 130 6.03 40.91 9.36
C ARG A 130 5.91 41.19 10.86
N PHE A 131 6.44 42.35 11.29
CA PHE A 131 6.42 42.80 12.68
C PHE A 131 5.92 44.24 12.82
N LYS A 132 5.27 44.50 13.96
CA LYS A 132 4.82 45.83 14.37
C LYS A 132 5.22 46.15 15.81
N ILE A 133 5.12 47.43 16.17
CA ILE A 133 5.14 47.84 17.58
C ILE A 133 3.78 47.50 18.18
N VAL A 134 3.77 46.95 19.40
CA VAL A 134 2.54 46.54 20.09
C VAL A 134 1.54 47.68 20.24
N ASP A 135 0.26 47.35 20.11
CA ASP A 135 -0.82 48.31 20.34
C ASP A 135 -0.82 48.77 21.81
N GLY A 136 -1.00 50.08 22.01
CA GLY A 136 -0.94 50.71 23.34
C GLY A 136 0.47 51.13 23.80
N ALA A 137 1.49 51.06 22.94
CA ALA A 137 2.76 51.73 23.19
C ALA A 137 2.57 53.26 23.24
N GLU A 138 3.14 53.90 24.26
CA GLU A 138 2.99 55.34 24.52
C GLU A 138 4.30 56.07 24.24
N PHE A 139 4.30 56.97 23.27
CA PHE A 139 5.45 57.78 22.88
C PHE A 139 5.44 59.07 23.67
N VAL A 140 6.42 59.27 24.54
CA VAL A 140 6.47 60.37 25.48
C VAL A 140 7.56 61.36 25.06
N VAL A 141 7.18 62.63 24.94
CA VAL A 141 8.10 63.76 24.78
C VAL A 141 8.00 64.61 26.04
N SER A 142 9.09 64.64 26.81
CA SER A 142 9.18 65.41 28.05
C SER A 142 9.36 66.91 27.77
N ALA A 143 9.08 67.75 28.77
CA ALA A 143 9.25 69.21 28.66
C ALA A 143 10.71 69.64 28.42
N ASP A 144 11.68 68.82 28.82
CA ASP A 144 13.11 69.03 28.58
C ASP A 144 13.58 68.51 27.20
N GLY A 145 12.66 67.98 26.39
CA GLY A 145 12.93 67.40 25.08
C GLY A 145 13.36 65.94 25.08
N SER A 146 13.55 65.32 26.26
CA SER A 146 13.86 63.89 26.36
C SER A 146 12.70 63.01 25.88
N ARG A 147 13.02 61.84 25.32
CA ARG A 147 12.05 60.95 24.67
C ARG A 147 12.16 59.51 25.15
N GLU A 148 11.02 58.88 25.37
CA GLU A 148 10.91 57.47 25.73
C GLU A 148 9.64 56.87 25.14
N ILE A 149 9.59 55.55 25.03
CA ILE A 149 8.38 54.82 24.63
C ILE A 149 8.03 53.84 25.75
N ARG A 150 6.91 54.08 26.43
CA ARG A 150 6.39 53.21 27.49
C ARG A 150 5.54 52.10 26.89
N ASN A 151 5.40 51.00 27.62
CA ASN A 151 4.65 49.82 27.18
C ASN A 151 5.12 49.29 25.81
N PHE A 152 6.42 49.44 25.50
CA PHE A 152 7.01 49.06 24.24
C PHE A 152 7.25 47.55 24.17
N ALA A 153 6.82 46.94 23.08
CA ALA A 153 7.20 45.61 22.64
C ALA A 153 7.11 45.53 21.11
N ILE A 154 7.85 44.59 20.53
CA ILE A 154 7.74 44.22 19.11
C ILE A 154 6.98 42.90 19.05
N VAL A 155 5.99 42.83 18.16
CA VAL A 155 5.11 41.67 18.03
C VAL A 155 4.92 41.29 16.55
N PRO A 156 4.61 40.03 16.24
CA PRO A 156 4.17 39.64 14.90
C PRO A 156 2.96 40.47 14.44
N ASP A 157 2.92 40.84 13.17
CA ASP A 157 1.82 41.62 12.58
C ASP A 157 0.83 40.69 11.87
N GLY A 158 0.03 39.98 12.66
CA GLY A 158 -0.94 39.00 12.18
C GLY A 158 -0.35 37.60 12.01
N ASP A 159 -1.19 36.69 11.50
CA ASP A 159 -0.83 35.30 11.24
C ASP A 159 0.03 35.18 9.98
N GLU A 160 0.82 34.12 9.91
CA GLU A 160 1.62 33.75 8.73
C GLU A 160 1.01 32.53 8.02
N ASN A 161 1.59 32.17 6.87
CA ASN A 161 1.22 30.95 6.16
C ASN A 161 2.42 30.27 5.50
N PHE A 162 2.20 29.03 5.07
CA PHE A 162 3.13 28.25 4.25
C PHE A 162 2.39 27.70 3.03
N ASP A 163 2.79 28.13 1.84
CA ASP A 163 2.15 27.80 0.55
C ASP A 163 3.10 27.81 -0.67
N PHE A 164 4.40 28.02 -0.47
CA PHE A 164 5.41 28.23 -1.53
C PHE A 164 5.19 29.47 -2.44
N GLU A 165 4.20 30.34 -2.19
CA GLU A 165 3.86 31.50 -3.04
C GLU A 165 4.40 32.85 -2.51
N GLY A 166 5.20 32.83 -1.43
CA GLY A 166 5.70 34.02 -0.72
C GLY A 166 6.39 35.11 -1.58
N GLY A 167 6.76 36.23 -0.94
CA GLY A 167 7.29 37.43 -1.63
C GLY A 167 8.57 37.22 -2.46
N ALA A 168 8.96 38.22 -3.26
CA ALA A 168 10.01 38.12 -4.30
C ALA A 168 11.32 37.43 -3.89
N ASP A 169 11.78 37.63 -2.65
CA ASP A 169 13.02 37.02 -2.15
C ASP A 169 12.82 35.60 -1.59
N SER A 170 11.63 35.25 -1.10
CA SER A 170 11.28 33.88 -0.66
C SER A 170 10.93 32.99 -1.86
N ALA A 171 10.36 33.57 -2.91
CA ALA A 171 10.00 32.91 -4.15
C ALA A 171 11.19 32.18 -4.81
N ILE A 172 12.43 32.63 -4.58
CA ILE A 172 13.61 32.03 -5.19
C ILE A 172 13.91 30.64 -4.59
N GLY A 173 13.86 30.51 -3.26
CA GLY A 173 14.03 29.21 -2.59
C GLY A 173 12.84 28.29 -2.86
N ASN A 174 11.63 28.84 -2.83
CA ASN A 174 10.40 28.10 -3.09
C ASN A 174 10.39 27.48 -4.49
N ARG A 175 10.89 28.19 -5.51
CA ARG A 175 10.93 27.71 -6.89
C ARG A 175 11.77 26.44 -7.10
N ALA A 176 12.84 26.25 -6.32
CA ALA A 176 13.62 25.02 -6.40
C ALA A 176 13.13 23.94 -5.43
N LEU A 177 12.54 24.33 -4.30
CA LEU A 177 12.05 23.40 -3.29
C LEU A 177 10.72 22.76 -3.67
N GLN A 178 9.79 23.52 -4.22
CA GLN A 178 8.44 23.03 -4.52
C GLN A 178 8.47 21.82 -5.46
N PRO A 179 9.25 21.78 -6.57
CA PRO A 179 9.32 20.58 -7.42
C PRO A 179 9.84 19.32 -6.71
N ILE A 180 10.51 19.47 -5.56
CA ILE A 180 11.10 18.36 -4.81
C ILE A 180 10.21 17.94 -3.65
N ILE A 181 9.65 18.91 -2.94
CA ILE A 181 8.75 18.69 -1.81
C ILE A 181 7.36 18.28 -2.28
N ASP A 182 6.94 18.80 -3.44
CA ASP A 182 5.58 18.67 -3.98
C ASP A 182 5.60 18.60 -5.52
N PRO A 183 6.18 17.53 -6.10
CA PRO A 183 6.36 17.41 -7.53
C PRO A 183 5.03 17.40 -8.31
N SER A 184 3.95 16.89 -7.71
CA SER A 184 2.62 16.85 -8.34
C SER A 184 1.76 18.06 -7.99
N ASN A 185 2.29 19.01 -7.22
CA ASN A 185 1.58 20.21 -6.75
C ASN A 185 0.31 19.87 -5.95
N ILE A 186 0.30 18.82 -5.13
CA ILE A 186 -0.87 18.40 -4.35
C ILE A 186 -1.08 19.26 -3.08
N GLY A 187 -0.13 20.13 -2.77
CA GLY A 187 -0.13 20.87 -1.52
C GLY A 187 -1.24 21.89 -1.35
N ARG A 188 -1.46 22.27 -0.08
CA ARG A 188 -2.46 23.24 0.37
C ARG A 188 -1.84 24.24 1.33
N THR A 189 -2.39 25.45 1.40
CA THR A 189 -1.90 26.48 2.34
C THR A 189 -2.06 26.03 3.80
N VAL A 190 -0.99 26.15 4.58
CA VAL A 190 -0.99 25.95 6.04
C VAL A 190 -1.01 27.31 6.72
N ARG A 191 -1.95 27.54 7.65
CA ARG A 191 -1.96 28.78 8.46
C ARG A 191 -1.10 28.61 9.71
N LEU A 192 -0.27 29.62 10.01
CA LEU A 192 0.58 29.67 11.20
C LEU A 192 0.03 30.78 12.11
N VAL A 193 -0.75 30.38 13.12
CA VAL A 193 -1.57 31.30 13.92
C VAL A 193 -0.84 31.69 15.19
N PHE A 194 -0.59 32.99 15.39
CA PHE A 194 0.15 33.45 16.56
C PHE A 194 -0.75 33.60 17.79
N ASP A 195 -0.45 32.80 18.81
CA ASP A 195 -1.11 32.84 20.11
C ASP A 195 -0.22 33.51 21.17
N GLY A 196 -0.83 34.09 22.20
CA GLY A 196 -0.10 34.64 23.34
C GLY A 196 0.67 35.93 23.05
N ILE A 197 0.29 36.69 22.01
CA ILE A 197 0.89 37.99 21.69
C ILE A 197 0.89 38.94 22.90
N ASP A 198 -0.20 38.96 23.66
CA ASP A 198 -0.34 39.81 24.86
C ASP A 198 0.60 39.41 26.01
N ALA A 199 1.17 38.21 25.98
CA ALA A 199 2.13 37.73 26.98
C ALA A 199 3.58 38.18 26.68
N ILE A 200 3.83 38.81 25.53
CA ILE A 200 5.14 39.38 25.21
C ILE A 200 5.44 40.54 26.18
N SER A 201 6.58 40.43 26.86
CA SER A 201 7.00 41.40 27.89
C SER A 201 7.11 42.82 27.32
N ARG A 202 6.41 43.77 27.93
CA ARG A 202 6.46 45.19 27.58
C ARG A 202 7.47 45.91 28.48
N THR A 203 8.26 46.80 27.88
CA THR A 203 9.32 47.55 28.59
C THR A 203 9.24 49.04 28.25
N THR A 204 10.09 49.86 28.88
CA THR A 204 10.28 51.25 28.44
C THR A 204 11.51 51.33 27.55
N LEU A 205 11.33 51.72 26.29
CA LEU A 205 12.42 51.96 25.36
C LEU A 205 12.90 53.41 25.51
N THR A 206 14.11 53.58 26.03
CA THR A 206 14.78 54.88 26.13
C THR A 206 15.66 55.14 24.91
N GLU A 207 16.04 56.40 24.69
CA GLU A 207 17.03 56.76 23.66
C GLU A 207 18.35 55.98 23.81
N SER A 208 18.79 55.77 25.05
CA SER A 208 20.00 54.97 25.35
C SER A 208 19.85 53.53 24.87
N ASN A 209 18.70 52.90 25.13
CA ASN A 209 18.43 51.54 24.68
C ASN A 209 18.33 51.47 23.15
N PHE A 210 17.63 52.41 22.52
CA PHE A 210 17.53 52.50 21.06
C PHE A 210 18.91 52.64 20.39
N ASN A 211 19.79 53.50 20.92
CA ASN A 211 21.16 53.65 20.44
C ASN A 211 22.02 52.39 20.66
N SER A 212 21.70 51.58 21.66
CA SER A 212 22.31 50.26 21.84
C SER A 212 21.83 49.27 20.78
N ASP A 213 20.52 49.22 20.52
CA ASP A 213 19.92 48.35 19.50
C ASP A 213 20.48 48.64 18.10
N GLN A 214 20.73 49.91 17.77
CA GLN A 214 21.35 50.32 16.49
C GLN A 214 22.71 49.65 16.22
N LYS A 215 23.47 49.30 17.26
CA LYS A 215 24.76 48.60 17.12
C LYS A 215 24.60 47.11 16.85
N ASN A 216 23.43 46.57 17.15
CA ASN A 216 23.09 45.14 17.09
C ASN A 216 22.15 44.81 15.92
N VAL A 217 21.82 45.79 15.06
CA VAL A 217 21.04 45.51 13.83
C VAL A 217 21.89 44.65 12.91
N ILE A 218 21.37 43.47 12.57
CA ILE A 218 21.99 42.61 11.57
C ILE A 218 21.58 43.15 10.19
N SER A 219 22.49 43.84 9.51
CA SER A 219 22.29 44.34 8.15
C SER A 219 22.88 43.37 7.12
N VAL A 220 22.09 42.99 6.11
CA VAL A 220 22.52 42.11 5.01
C VAL A 220 23.53 42.78 4.06
N ASP A 221 23.65 44.11 4.08
CA ASP A 221 24.51 44.87 3.16
C ASP A 221 26.03 44.67 3.36
N LEU A 222 26.46 44.20 4.53
CA LEU A 222 27.89 44.01 4.86
C LEU A 222 28.42 42.60 4.56
N VAL A 223 27.55 41.67 4.16
CA VAL A 223 27.92 40.26 3.92
C VAL A 223 27.80 39.94 2.44
N ASP A 224 28.70 39.09 1.95
CA ASP A 224 28.62 38.53 0.62
C ASP A 224 27.35 37.68 0.49
N LYS A 225 26.33 38.23 -0.20
CA LYS A 225 25.07 37.55 -0.48
C LYS A 225 25.27 36.18 -1.14
N ALA A 226 26.38 36.00 -1.88
CA ALA A 226 26.70 34.71 -2.49
C ALA A 226 27.10 33.67 -1.44
N GLN A 227 27.85 34.05 -0.40
CA GLN A 227 28.21 33.14 0.69
C GLN A 227 27.00 32.74 1.53
N ILE A 228 26.13 33.69 1.84
CA ILE A 228 24.86 33.41 2.53
C ILE A 228 23.98 32.50 1.67
N GLY A 229 23.87 32.78 0.37
CA GLY A 229 23.11 31.94 -0.55
C GLY A 229 23.62 30.50 -0.61
N LEU A 230 24.93 30.28 -0.63
CA LEU A 230 25.49 28.92 -0.62
C LEU A 230 25.22 28.19 0.71
N ALA A 231 25.41 28.86 1.84
CA ALA A 231 25.10 28.28 3.15
C ALA A 231 23.61 27.94 3.28
N ALA A 232 22.75 28.82 2.75
CA ALA A 232 21.31 28.62 2.70
C ALA A 232 20.94 27.33 1.99
N LEU A 233 21.52 27.13 0.81
CA LEU A 233 21.25 25.98 -0.04
C LEU A 233 21.72 24.67 0.58
N ASN A 234 22.90 24.66 1.21
CA ASN A 234 23.38 23.46 1.91
C ASN A 234 22.46 23.07 3.08
N ALA A 235 21.97 24.06 3.83
CA ALA A 235 21.05 23.81 4.93
C ALA A 235 19.70 23.29 4.44
N ILE A 236 19.21 23.82 3.32
CA ILE A 236 17.98 23.39 2.65
C ILE A 236 18.11 21.99 2.06
N GLU A 237 19.23 21.65 1.43
CA GLU A 237 19.52 20.30 0.94
C GLU A 237 19.49 19.28 2.09
N GLY A 238 20.14 19.60 3.21
CA GLY A 238 20.10 18.77 4.42
C GLY A 238 18.69 18.62 5.00
N LEU A 239 17.87 19.67 4.95
CA LEU A 239 16.46 19.60 5.35
C LEU A 239 15.66 18.68 4.43
N LYS A 240 15.82 18.81 3.10
CA LYS A 240 15.19 17.93 2.11
C LYS A 240 15.51 16.46 2.41
N ASP A 241 16.78 16.13 2.59
CA ASP A 241 17.21 14.76 2.90
C ASP A 241 16.60 14.26 4.20
N ARG A 242 16.52 15.13 5.22
CA ARG A 242 15.88 14.81 6.50
C ARG A 242 14.38 14.55 6.34
N LEU A 243 13.66 15.38 5.60
CA LEU A 243 12.23 15.20 5.34
C LEU A 243 11.96 13.88 4.61
N PHE A 244 12.83 13.52 3.66
CA PHE A 244 12.75 12.26 2.93
C PHE A 244 13.05 11.03 3.82
N ALA A 245 14.02 11.14 4.71
CA ALA A 245 14.51 10.03 5.55
C ALA A 245 13.85 9.93 6.94
N SER A 246 13.11 10.96 7.37
CA SER A 246 12.46 11.04 8.69
C SER A 246 11.50 9.88 8.94
N GLY A 247 11.13 9.63 10.19
CA GLY A 247 10.12 8.60 10.51
C GLY A 247 8.74 8.85 9.90
N ASP A 248 8.44 10.12 9.58
CA ASP A 248 7.18 10.52 8.94
C ASP A 248 7.27 10.53 7.40
N GLN A 249 8.49 10.46 6.83
CA GLN A 249 8.77 10.35 5.39
C GLN A 249 7.91 11.27 4.51
N SER A 250 7.77 12.53 4.95
CA SER A 250 6.78 13.50 4.45
C SER A 250 6.76 13.67 2.94
N ILE A 251 7.93 13.60 2.30
CA ILE A 251 8.09 13.87 0.85
C ILE A 251 8.46 12.62 0.05
N ARG A 252 8.38 11.43 0.65
CA ARG A 252 8.81 10.19 0.00
C ARG A 252 7.67 9.60 -0.83
N PHE A 253 7.38 10.21 -1.98
CA PHE A 253 6.34 9.77 -2.91
C PHE A 253 6.71 8.46 -3.62
N LEU A 254 6.74 7.36 -2.86
CA LEU A 254 7.04 6.02 -3.33
C LEU A 254 5.93 5.07 -2.89
N ASP A 255 5.53 4.19 -3.80
CA ASP A 255 4.64 3.09 -3.47
C ASP A 255 5.39 1.92 -2.78
N SER A 256 4.67 0.83 -2.49
CA SER A 256 5.25 -0.35 -1.83
C SER A 256 6.33 -1.07 -2.65
N GLN A 257 6.36 -0.88 -3.97
CA GLN A 257 7.37 -1.43 -4.88
C GLN A 257 8.53 -0.44 -5.11
N GLY A 258 8.49 0.73 -4.47
CA GLY A 258 9.50 1.77 -4.63
C GLY A 258 9.40 2.51 -5.95
N ARG A 259 8.22 2.57 -6.58
CA ARG A 259 7.95 3.40 -7.76
C ARG A 259 7.59 4.82 -7.32
N PRO A 260 8.14 5.87 -7.96
CA PRO A 260 7.67 7.23 -7.77
C PRO A 260 6.17 7.34 -8.04
N ILE A 261 5.47 8.10 -7.19
CA ILE A 261 4.03 8.35 -7.35
C ILE A 261 3.85 9.73 -8.00
N ILE A 262 3.15 9.76 -9.14
CA ILE A 262 2.68 10.97 -9.80
C ILE A 262 1.18 11.07 -9.58
N TYR A 263 0.74 12.18 -8.98
CA TYR A 263 -0.66 12.46 -8.80
C TYR A 263 -1.17 13.41 -9.89
N GLY A 264 -2.40 13.16 -10.33
CA GLY A 264 -3.24 14.05 -11.11
C GLY A 264 -3.82 15.17 -10.27
N THR A 265 -5.03 15.57 -10.63
CA THR A 265 -5.79 16.64 -10.01
C THR A 265 -7.24 16.20 -9.82
N ALA A 266 -8.09 17.12 -9.36
CA ALA A 266 -9.53 16.86 -9.29
C ALA A 266 -10.25 17.07 -10.64
N TYR A 267 -9.50 17.23 -11.73
CA TYR A 267 -10.00 17.47 -13.08
C TYR A 267 -9.39 16.47 -14.04
N SER A 268 -9.94 16.37 -15.24
CA SER A 268 -9.35 15.56 -16.31
C SER A 268 -7.92 15.97 -16.63
N ASP A 269 -7.01 15.02 -16.45
CA ASP A 269 -5.59 15.14 -16.68
C ASP A 269 -5.13 14.27 -17.85
N SER A 270 -4.01 14.66 -18.45
CA SER A 270 -3.27 13.83 -19.41
C SER A 270 -1.90 13.56 -18.82
N ILE A 271 -1.78 12.44 -18.11
CA ILE A 271 -0.59 12.06 -17.35
C ILE A 271 0.21 11.04 -18.16
N GLY A 272 1.52 11.23 -18.26
CA GLY A 272 2.37 10.20 -18.82
C GLY A 272 3.85 10.52 -18.81
N GLY A 273 4.65 9.46 -18.84
CA GLY A 273 6.09 9.57 -18.63
C GLY A 273 6.44 10.09 -17.23
N ALA A 274 7.64 10.64 -17.06
CA ALA A 274 8.09 11.10 -15.75
C ALA A 274 7.79 12.59 -15.48
N VAL A 275 6.91 13.22 -16.25
CA VAL A 275 6.54 14.63 -16.07
C VAL A 275 5.21 14.71 -15.35
N THR A 276 5.17 15.37 -14.20
CA THR A 276 3.94 15.56 -13.42
C THR A 276 3.01 16.59 -14.09
N PRO A 277 1.71 16.59 -13.76
CA PRO A 277 0.79 17.65 -14.20
C PRO A 277 1.23 19.06 -13.78
N GLY A 278 1.97 19.19 -12.68
CA GLY A 278 2.59 20.44 -12.25
C GLY A 278 3.76 20.91 -13.12
N GLY A 279 4.19 20.12 -14.10
CA GLY A 279 5.31 20.40 -15.00
C GLY A 279 6.67 19.99 -14.46
N THR A 280 6.72 19.26 -13.35
CA THR A 280 7.97 18.75 -12.77
C THR A 280 8.42 17.50 -13.50
N ASP A 281 9.62 17.54 -14.08
CA ASP A 281 10.23 16.38 -14.74
C ASP A 281 11.08 15.58 -13.75
N LEU A 282 10.58 14.41 -13.35
CA LEU A 282 11.25 13.52 -12.42
C LEU A 282 12.52 12.88 -13.01
N ASN A 283 12.73 12.95 -14.34
CA ASN A 283 13.99 12.52 -14.97
C ASN A 283 15.14 13.51 -14.72
N GLN A 284 14.88 14.68 -14.14
CA GLN A 284 15.93 15.62 -13.78
C GLN A 284 16.67 15.13 -12.54
N ASP A 285 17.99 15.09 -12.63
CA ASP A 285 18.87 14.80 -11.51
C ASP A 285 18.95 15.99 -10.55
N LYS A 286 18.86 17.23 -11.07
CA LYS A 286 18.92 18.48 -10.32
C LYS A 286 17.90 19.51 -10.78
N TYR A 287 17.28 20.20 -9.82
CA TYR A 287 16.41 21.36 -10.09
C TYR A 287 17.16 22.68 -9.86
N ASN A 288 17.58 23.35 -10.95
CA ASN A 288 18.41 24.56 -10.91
C ASN A 288 17.63 25.82 -10.47
N LEU A 289 18.26 26.64 -9.64
CA LEU A 289 17.79 27.95 -9.16
C LEU A 289 17.92 29.11 -10.19
N GLY A 290 18.26 28.80 -11.44
CA GLY A 290 18.25 29.73 -12.57
C GLY A 290 19.34 30.80 -12.54
N GLY A 291 20.46 30.57 -11.82
CA GLY A 291 21.64 31.44 -11.77
C GLY A 291 21.44 32.81 -11.10
N TRP A 292 20.22 33.39 -11.09
CA TRP A 292 19.93 34.74 -10.56
C TRP A 292 20.25 34.88 -9.07
N PHE A 293 20.15 33.80 -8.30
CA PHE A 293 20.43 33.78 -6.86
C PHE A 293 21.90 34.08 -6.51
N LEU A 294 22.83 33.83 -7.44
CA LEU A 294 24.27 34.03 -7.27
C LEU A 294 24.87 34.95 -8.35
N GLY A 295 24.06 35.86 -8.92
CA GLY A 295 24.53 36.76 -9.98
C GLY A 295 24.91 36.04 -11.29
N GLY A 296 24.37 34.86 -11.54
CA GLY A 296 24.58 34.03 -12.72
C GLY A 296 25.84 33.16 -12.68
N VAL A 297 26.57 33.11 -11.56
CA VAL A 297 27.93 32.56 -11.49
C VAL A 297 27.98 31.05 -11.19
N LEU A 298 26.92 30.46 -10.65
CA LEU A 298 26.88 29.04 -10.30
C LEU A 298 25.50 28.43 -10.55
N ASP A 299 25.49 27.32 -11.29
CA ASP A 299 24.34 26.43 -11.42
C ASP A 299 24.29 25.55 -10.16
N LEU A 300 23.50 25.98 -9.18
CA LEU A 300 23.16 25.17 -8.02
C LEU A 300 21.76 24.64 -8.22
N GLY A 301 21.64 23.31 -8.12
CA GLY A 301 20.37 22.62 -8.08
C GLY A 301 20.34 21.65 -6.93
N LEU A 302 19.15 21.47 -6.37
CA LEU A 302 18.86 20.48 -5.35
C LEU A 302 18.65 19.12 -6.04
N ASP A 303 19.21 18.06 -5.48
CA ASP A 303 19.15 16.73 -6.09
C ASP A 303 17.74 16.13 -5.96
N SER A 304 17.25 15.51 -7.04
CA SER A 304 16.01 14.74 -7.03
C SER A 304 16.19 13.47 -6.20
N ASN A 305 15.37 13.32 -5.15
CA ASN A 305 15.34 12.08 -4.36
C ASN A 305 14.60 10.93 -5.08
N LEU A 306 13.91 11.22 -6.19
CA LEU A 306 13.06 10.24 -6.89
C LEU A 306 13.70 9.69 -8.16
N TYR A 307 14.69 10.38 -8.76
CA TYR A 307 15.31 9.98 -10.03
C TYR A 307 15.82 8.52 -10.03
N GLY A 308 16.50 8.12 -8.96
CA GLY A 308 17.02 6.76 -8.80
C GLY A 308 15.94 5.66 -8.67
N TYR A 309 14.69 6.04 -8.41
CA TYR A 309 13.57 5.10 -8.26
C TYR A 309 12.79 4.88 -9.56
N LEU A 310 12.97 5.75 -10.57
CA LEU A 310 12.30 5.60 -11.87
C LEU A 310 12.61 4.28 -12.58
N GLN A 311 13.73 3.63 -12.22
CA GLN A 311 14.06 2.30 -12.72
C GLN A 311 13.05 1.22 -12.34
N ASN A 312 12.26 1.43 -11.30
CA ASN A 312 11.22 0.52 -10.81
C ASN A 312 9.89 0.68 -11.56
N GLY A 313 9.76 1.69 -12.44
CA GLY A 313 8.49 2.14 -12.98
C GLY A 313 7.91 3.32 -12.18
N ILE A 314 6.71 3.75 -12.52
CA ILE A 314 5.96 4.87 -11.96
C ILE A 314 4.56 4.39 -11.56
N ALA A 315 4.09 4.89 -10.41
CA ALA A 315 2.69 4.78 -10.02
C ALA A 315 1.98 6.09 -10.35
N TYR A 316 0.92 6.04 -11.13
CA TYR A 316 0.11 7.20 -11.52
C TYR A 316 -1.25 7.12 -10.82
N VAL A 317 -1.68 8.21 -10.20
CA VAL A 317 -2.99 8.33 -9.54
C VAL A 317 -3.74 9.48 -10.21
N GLY A 318 -4.77 9.18 -11.00
CA GLY A 318 -5.53 10.16 -11.79
C GLY A 318 -6.33 11.12 -10.90
N GLY A 319 -7.36 10.61 -10.24
CA GLY A 319 -8.13 11.38 -9.26
C GLY A 319 -9.63 11.20 -9.45
N SER A 320 -10.33 12.30 -9.73
CA SER A 320 -11.80 12.29 -9.90
C SER A 320 -12.26 12.79 -11.27
N GLY A 321 -11.30 13.09 -12.15
CA GLY A 321 -11.55 13.53 -13.51
C GLY A 321 -11.56 12.35 -14.46
N ASN A 322 -12.02 12.58 -15.69
CA ASN A 322 -11.83 11.61 -16.76
C ASN A 322 -10.38 11.72 -17.26
N ASP A 323 -9.52 10.83 -16.82
CA ASP A 323 -8.07 10.94 -16.97
C ASP A 323 -7.56 10.08 -18.11
N LYS A 324 -6.51 10.57 -18.77
CA LYS A 324 -5.73 9.78 -19.72
C LYS A 324 -4.37 9.52 -19.11
N ILE A 325 -4.10 8.26 -18.80
CA ILE A 325 -2.85 7.84 -18.18
C ILE A 325 -2.10 6.91 -19.12
N ILE A 326 -0.87 7.31 -19.46
CA ILE A 326 0.05 6.53 -20.29
C ILE A 326 1.29 6.20 -19.47
N GLY A 327 1.52 4.92 -19.24
CA GLY A 327 2.73 4.44 -18.58
C GLY A 327 3.98 4.58 -19.46
N THR A 328 5.04 3.93 -19.03
CA THR A 328 6.39 4.04 -19.54
C THR A 328 6.76 2.75 -20.28
N SER A 329 8.07 2.46 -20.36
CA SER A 329 8.57 1.19 -20.86
C SER A 329 8.98 0.25 -19.73
N ARG A 330 8.42 0.44 -18.53
CA ARG A 330 8.74 -0.27 -17.29
C ARG A 330 7.44 -0.73 -16.65
N ASN A 331 7.55 -1.56 -15.60
CA ASN A 331 6.41 -2.10 -14.89
C ASN A 331 5.76 -1.02 -14.00
N ASP A 332 4.69 -0.43 -14.52
CA ASP A 332 4.02 0.71 -13.93
C ASP A 332 2.74 0.29 -13.18
N ALA A 333 2.18 1.22 -12.41
CA ALA A 333 0.84 1.07 -11.87
C ALA A 333 0.03 2.31 -12.19
N LEU A 334 -1.11 2.11 -12.82
CA LEU A 334 -1.99 3.18 -13.25
C LEU A 334 -3.29 3.02 -12.47
N TYR A 335 -3.64 4.02 -11.68
CA TYR A 335 -4.90 4.13 -10.96
C TYR A 335 -5.66 5.31 -11.55
N GLY A 336 -6.76 5.05 -12.26
CA GLY A 336 -7.62 6.08 -12.85
C GLY A 336 -8.32 6.89 -11.76
N GLY A 337 -9.12 6.22 -10.94
CA GLY A 337 -9.82 6.81 -9.81
C GLY A 337 -11.33 6.84 -10.06
N ASP A 338 -11.96 7.99 -9.83
CA ASP A 338 -13.34 8.22 -10.27
C ASP A 338 -13.32 8.91 -11.63
N GLY A 339 -14.21 8.54 -12.55
CA GLY A 339 -14.31 9.15 -13.87
C GLY A 339 -14.29 8.11 -14.98
N ASP A 340 -14.47 8.54 -16.22
CA ASP A 340 -14.29 7.65 -17.38
C ASP A 340 -12.83 7.74 -17.83
N ASP A 341 -11.98 6.81 -17.37
CA ASP A 341 -10.54 6.87 -17.56
C ASP A 341 -10.07 6.12 -18.80
N THR A 342 -8.90 6.50 -19.31
CA THR A 342 -8.20 5.79 -20.39
C THR A 342 -6.81 5.42 -19.92
N LEU A 343 -6.57 4.11 -19.74
CA LEU A 343 -5.33 3.57 -19.21
C LEU A 343 -4.57 2.80 -20.29
N LEU A 344 -3.33 3.20 -20.54
CA LEU A 344 -2.38 2.49 -21.41
C LEU A 344 -1.10 2.22 -20.63
N GLY A 345 -0.85 0.95 -20.27
CA GLY A 345 0.34 0.57 -19.50
C GLY A 345 1.67 0.91 -20.19
N GLY A 346 1.69 0.78 -21.53
CA GLY A 346 2.92 0.95 -22.31
C GLY A 346 3.62 -0.39 -22.44
N ILE A 347 4.96 -0.41 -22.43
CA ILE A 347 5.72 -1.67 -22.45
C ILE A 347 6.02 -2.05 -21.01
N GLY A 348 5.76 -3.28 -20.60
CA GLY A 348 6.06 -3.69 -19.23
C GLY A 348 5.24 -4.89 -18.83
N ASN A 349 5.17 -5.13 -17.54
CA ASN A 349 4.06 -5.89 -16.96
C ASN A 349 3.39 -4.93 -15.97
N ASP A 350 2.29 -4.35 -16.41
CA ASP A 350 1.68 -3.21 -15.73
C ASP A 350 0.48 -3.63 -14.89
N MET A 351 0.18 -2.83 -13.88
CA MET A 351 -1.08 -2.94 -13.14
C MET A 351 -1.99 -1.77 -13.50
N LEU A 352 -3.15 -2.06 -14.05
CA LEU A 352 -4.12 -1.07 -14.49
C LEU A 352 -5.38 -1.20 -13.64
N ALA A 353 -5.73 -0.14 -12.91
CA ALA A 353 -6.93 -0.06 -12.12
C ALA A 353 -7.72 1.18 -12.54
N GLY A 354 -8.83 0.98 -13.25
CA GLY A 354 -9.71 2.04 -13.73
C GLY A 354 -10.37 2.75 -12.55
N GLY A 355 -11.18 2.02 -11.80
CA GLY A 355 -11.76 2.52 -10.56
C GLY A 355 -13.28 2.56 -10.70
N ASN A 356 -13.89 3.74 -10.54
CA ASN A 356 -15.32 3.92 -10.75
C ASN A 356 -15.55 4.69 -12.06
N GLY A 357 -16.40 4.18 -12.94
CA GLY A 357 -16.77 4.86 -14.18
C GLY A 357 -16.59 3.96 -15.40
N PHE A 358 -16.83 4.50 -16.60
CA PHE A 358 -16.65 3.72 -17.82
C PHE A 358 -15.19 3.80 -18.30
N ASP A 359 -14.38 2.86 -17.84
CA ASP A 359 -12.94 2.88 -18.10
C ASP A 359 -12.55 2.18 -19.41
N SER A 360 -11.49 2.66 -20.06
CA SER A 360 -10.94 2.11 -21.29
C SER A 360 -9.50 1.65 -21.09
N TYR A 361 -9.29 0.34 -21.11
CA TYR A 361 -7.98 -0.29 -20.99
C TYR A 361 -7.41 -0.59 -22.36
N ILE A 362 -6.38 0.16 -22.77
CA ILE A 362 -5.76 0.01 -24.08
C ILE A 362 -4.61 -1.00 -23.97
N VAL A 363 -4.71 -2.07 -24.74
CA VAL A 363 -3.68 -3.10 -24.88
C VAL A 363 -3.12 -3.04 -26.30
N ASP A 364 -1.80 -3.15 -26.43
CA ASP A 364 -1.12 -3.23 -27.72
C ASP A 364 -0.23 -4.48 -27.84
N ALA A 365 0.40 -4.64 -29.00
CA ALA A 365 1.21 -5.82 -29.31
C ALA A 365 2.55 -5.88 -28.53
N GLN A 366 2.90 -4.82 -27.80
CA GLN A 366 4.13 -4.67 -27.03
C GLN A 366 3.86 -4.51 -25.51
N SER A 367 2.59 -4.57 -25.08
CA SER A 367 2.21 -4.33 -23.69
C SER A 367 2.73 -5.34 -22.67
N GLY A 368 3.23 -6.49 -23.12
CA GLY A 368 3.71 -7.54 -22.21
C GLY A 368 2.56 -8.22 -21.46
N SER A 369 2.72 -8.47 -20.15
CA SER A 369 1.76 -9.21 -19.32
C SER A 369 1.13 -8.33 -18.24
N ASP A 370 0.02 -7.69 -18.59
CA ASP A 370 -0.66 -6.72 -17.73
C ASP A 370 -1.71 -7.36 -16.83
N VAL A 371 -2.06 -6.66 -15.76
CA VAL A 371 -3.12 -7.03 -14.83
C VAL A 371 -4.12 -5.89 -14.75
N ILE A 372 -5.40 -6.19 -15.02
CA ILE A 372 -6.51 -5.27 -14.83
C ILE A 372 -7.24 -5.60 -13.53
N VAL A 373 -7.49 -4.58 -12.72
CA VAL A 373 -8.37 -4.63 -11.55
C VAL A 373 -9.44 -3.56 -11.74
N ASP A 374 -10.68 -4.00 -11.95
CA ASP A 374 -11.82 -3.11 -12.13
C ASP A 374 -12.89 -3.46 -11.10
N ALA A 375 -13.31 -2.49 -10.29
CA ALA A 375 -14.14 -2.74 -9.12
C ALA A 375 -15.64 -2.72 -9.43
N ASP A 376 -16.07 -1.92 -10.42
CA ASP A 376 -17.48 -1.81 -10.80
C ASP A 376 -17.82 -2.62 -12.06
N GLY A 377 -16.80 -3.09 -12.79
CA GLY A 377 -16.91 -3.92 -13.99
C GLY A 377 -17.40 -3.16 -15.22
N LEU A 378 -17.53 -1.83 -15.14
CA LEU A 378 -17.95 -0.97 -16.25
C LEU A 378 -16.72 -0.61 -17.09
N GLY A 379 -16.92 -0.46 -18.40
CA GLY A 379 -15.83 -0.09 -19.31
C GLY A 379 -15.58 -1.10 -20.42
N GLN A 380 -14.36 -1.09 -20.94
CA GLN A 380 -13.95 -1.88 -22.09
C GLN A 380 -12.45 -2.14 -22.13
N ILE A 381 -12.07 -3.27 -22.75
CA ILE A 381 -10.69 -3.53 -23.16
C ILE A 381 -10.58 -3.29 -24.66
N VAL A 382 -9.61 -2.47 -25.08
CA VAL A 382 -9.44 -2.04 -26.47
C VAL A 382 -8.09 -2.53 -26.99
N PHE A 383 -8.09 -3.21 -28.14
CA PHE A 383 -6.87 -3.56 -28.87
C PHE A 383 -6.77 -2.78 -30.18
N GLY A 384 -5.76 -1.91 -30.28
CA GLY A 384 -5.70 -0.90 -31.35
C GLY A 384 -6.86 0.09 -31.20
N ASP A 385 -7.85 0.00 -32.10
CA ASP A 385 -9.09 0.80 -32.05
C ASP A 385 -10.35 -0.09 -31.90
N LEU A 386 -10.17 -1.38 -31.59
CA LEU A 386 -11.24 -2.36 -31.55
C LEU A 386 -11.52 -2.76 -30.09
N PRO A 387 -12.71 -2.46 -29.56
CA PRO A 387 -13.18 -3.04 -28.31
C PRO A 387 -13.28 -4.55 -28.44
N LEU A 388 -12.67 -5.27 -27.51
CA LEU A 388 -12.83 -6.71 -27.38
C LEU A 388 -14.23 -6.99 -26.82
N THR A 389 -14.85 -8.09 -27.26
CA THR A 389 -16.23 -8.42 -26.86
C THR A 389 -16.33 -9.74 -26.12
N GLY A 390 -15.34 -10.62 -26.26
CA GLY A 390 -15.42 -12.00 -25.79
C GLY A 390 -16.38 -12.87 -26.61
N VAL A 391 -17.18 -12.30 -27.51
CA VAL A 391 -18.18 -13.06 -28.28
C VAL A 391 -17.47 -13.92 -29.32
N GLY A 392 -17.28 -15.19 -28.96
CA GLY A 392 -16.39 -16.08 -29.67
C GLY A 392 -16.81 -17.54 -29.69
N ARG A 393 -15.95 -18.37 -30.26
CA ARG A 393 -16.10 -19.82 -30.33
C ARG A 393 -15.53 -20.45 -29.07
N LEU A 394 -16.35 -21.20 -28.33
CA LEU A 394 -15.90 -22.07 -27.25
C LEU A 394 -14.90 -23.11 -27.79
N LEU A 395 -13.73 -23.22 -27.15
CA LEU A 395 -12.68 -24.17 -27.51
C LEU A 395 -12.65 -25.36 -26.56
N THR A 396 -12.63 -25.09 -25.25
CA THR A 396 -12.60 -26.12 -24.19
C THR A 396 -13.36 -25.65 -22.96
N GLN A 397 -14.08 -26.56 -22.31
CA GLN A 397 -14.69 -26.34 -21.00
C GLN A 397 -14.33 -27.51 -20.09
N THR A 398 -13.76 -27.21 -18.92
CA THR A 398 -13.46 -28.18 -17.86
C THR A 398 -14.12 -27.75 -16.57
N SER A 399 -14.04 -28.56 -15.51
CA SER A 399 -14.49 -28.17 -14.17
C SER A 399 -13.64 -27.05 -13.55
N SER A 400 -12.44 -26.78 -14.08
CA SER A 400 -11.51 -25.77 -13.55
C SER A 400 -11.34 -24.54 -14.44
N SER A 401 -11.64 -24.63 -15.73
CA SER A 401 -11.38 -23.55 -16.69
C SER A 401 -12.33 -23.56 -17.89
N VAL A 402 -12.44 -22.40 -18.53
CA VAL A 402 -13.16 -22.19 -19.79
C VAL A 402 -12.22 -21.47 -20.76
N LEU A 403 -12.03 -22.04 -21.95
CA LEU A 403 -11.19 -21.49 -23.01
C LEU A 403 -12.05 -21.20 -24.24
N TRP A 404 -12.00 -19.98 -24.77
CA TRP A 404 -12.68 -19.59 -26.02
C TRP A 404 -11.85 -18.60 -26.83
N SER A 405 -12.24 -18.35 -28.09
CA SER A 405 -11.56 -17.35 -28.93
C SER A 405 -12.52 -16.49 -29.74
N GLU A 406 -12.20 -15.20 -29.89
CA GLU A 406 -12.83 -14.29 -30.85
C GLU A 406 -11.88 -14.02 -32.03
N SER A 407 -12.45 -13.72 -33.19
CA SER A 407 -11.69 -13.32 -34.39
C SER A 407 -11.99 -11.87 -34.70
N LEU A 408 -10.96 -11.03 -34.64
CA LEU A 408 -11.08 -9.61 -34.96
C LEU A 408 -11.24 -9.40 -36.47
N SER A 409 -11.76 -8.24 -36.86
CA SER A 409 -11.91 -7.84 -38.27
C SER A 409 -10.57 -7.74 -39.01
N SER A 410 -9.46 -7.58 -38.28
CA SER A 410 -8.09 -7.66 -38.77
C SER A 410 -7.61 -9.07 -39.11
N GLY A 411 -8.36 -10.10 -38.73
CA GLY A 411 -7.98 -11.52 -38.85
C GLY A 411 -7.14 -12.05 -37.68
N LEU A 412 -6.84 -11.23 -36.67
CA LEU A 412 -6.15 -11.66 -35.46
C LEU A 412 -7.09 -12.50 -34.57
N GLU A 413 -6.57 -13.60 -34.03
CA GLU A 413 -7.27 -14.42 -33.04
C GLU A 413 -6.91 -13.94 -31.62
N VAL A 414 -7.93 -13.69 -30.80
CA VAL A 414 -7.79 -13.37 -29.38
C VAL A 414 -8.32 -14.56 -28.58
N ARG A 415 -7.56 -15.03 -27.60
CA ARG A 415 -7.91 -16.17 -26.75
C ARG A 415 -8.22 -15.73 -25.33
N TYR A 416 -9.23 -16.35 -24.75
CA TYR A 416 -9.73 -16.06 -23.42
C TYR A 416 -9.66 -17.32 -22.57
N ASP A 417 -8.83 -17.32 -21.53
CA ASP A 417 -8.66 -18.41 -20.58
C ASP A 417 -9.19 -17.97 -19.21
N TYR A 418 -10.37 -18.45 -18.85
CA TYR A 418 -11.03 -18.15 -17.58
C TYR A 418 -10.81 -19.28 -16.58
N SER A 419 -10.30 -18.93 -15.40
CA SER A 419 -10.11 -19.83 -14.26
C SER A 419 -11.34 -19.82 -13.35
N GLN A 420 -12.05 -20.94 -13.23
CA GLN A 420 -13.21 -21.05 -12.34
C GLN A 420 -12.84 -20.95 -10.84
N LYS A 421 -11.57 -21.22 -10.51
CA LYS A 421 -11.10 -21.21 -9.12
C LYS A 421 -10.72 -19.80 -8.66
N SER A 422 -9.92 -19.09 -9.45
CA SER A 422 -9.48 -17.73 -9.10
C SER A 422 -10.46 -16.66 -9.58
N LYS A 423 -11.35 -16.99 -10.52
CA LYS A 423 -12.17 -16.05 -11.28
C LYS A 423 -11.35 -15.07 -12.12
N ASP A 424 -10.08 -15.38 -12.40
CA ASP A 424 -9.28 -14.55 -13.28
C ASP A 424 -9.54 -14.93 -14.74
N LEU A 425 -9.59 -13.92 -15.61
CA LEU A 425 -9.66 -14.07 -17.06
C LEU A 425 -8.36 -13.59 -17.68
N THR A 426 -7.60 -14.51 -18.29
CA THR A 426 -6.42 -14.14 -19.09
C THR A 426 -6.79 -14.05 -20.56
N ILE A 427 -6.62 -12.86 -21.13
CA ILE A 427 -6.84 -12.57 -22.55
C ILE A 427 -5.48 -12.53 -23.22
N THR A 428 -5.25 -13.41 -24.19
CA THR A 428 -4.01 -13.47 -24.98
C THR A 428 -4.28 -12.95 -26.38
N ILE A 429 -3.49 -11.96 -26.81
CA ILE A 429 -3.61 -11.32 -28.10
C ILE A 429 -2.35 -11.62 -28.93
N GLY A 430 -2.49 -12.41 -29.99
CA GLY A 430 -1.34 -12.89 -30.75
C GLY A 430 -0.48 -13.88 -29.95
N ASN A 431 0.85 -13.69 -29.97
CA ASN A 431 1.81 -14.63 -29.37
C ASN A 431 2.60 -14.06 -28.17
N GLU A 432 2.48 -12.76 -27.86
CA GLU A 432 3.40 -12.08 -26.92
C GLU A 432 2.68 -11.22 -25.87
N SER A 433 1.52 -10.62 -26.18
CA SER A 433 0.77 -9.79 -25.21
C SER A 433 -0.34 -10.57 -24.53
N SER A 434 -0.46 -10.39 -23.21
CA SER A 434 -1.58 -10.89 -22.45
C SER A 434 -2.04 -9.89 -21.40
N VAL A 435 -3.34 -9.86 -21.12
CA VAL A 435 -3.89 -9.10 -20.01
C VAL A 435 -4.71 -10.03 -19.12
N THR A 436 -4.52 -9.94 -17.82
CA THR A 436 -5.28 -10.72 -16.84
C THR A 436 -6.24 -9.82 -16.09
N VAL A 437 -7.53 -10.00 -16.32
CA VAL A 437 -8.61 -9.34 -15.57
C VAL A 437 -8.85 -10.13 -14.29
N ARG A 438 -8.69 -9.49 -13.13
CA ARG A 438 -8.89 -10.11 -11.82
C ARG A 438 -10.38 -10.15 -11.45
N ASN A 439 -10.81 -11.22 -10.80
CA ASN A 439 -12.18 -11.40 -10.31
C ASN A 439 -13.26 -11.13 -11.37
N PHE A 440 -13.00 -11.55 -12.60
CA PHE A 440 -13.86 -11.34 -13.75
C PHE A 440 -15.24 -12.00 -13.59
N GLU A 441 -16.27 -11.28 -14.02
CA GLU A 441 -17.65 -11.77 -14.18
C GLU A 441 -18.10 -11.54 -15.63
N SER A 442 -18.94 -12.44 -16.18
CA SER A 442 -19.43 -12.28 -17.56
C SER A 442 -20.18 -10.95 -17.72
N GLY A 443 -19.86 -10.21 -18.78
CA GLY A 443 -20.37 -8.88 -19.07
C GLY A 443 -19.48 -7.75 -18.54
N ALA A 444 -18.58 -8.03 -17.58
CA ALA A 444 -17.64 -7.03 -17.10
C ALA A 444 -16.70 -6.58 -18.23
N LEU A 445 -16.40 -5.28 -18.28
CA LEU A 445 -15.59 -4.64 -19.32
C LEU A 445 -16.09 -4.93 -20.74
N GLY A 446 -17.40 -5.18 -20.90
CA GLY A 446 -18.00 -5.55 -22.18
C GLY A 446 -17.60 -6.93 -22.72
N ILE A 447 -16.97 -7.78 -21.90
CA ILE A 447 -16.54 -9.13 -22.29
C ILE A 447 -17.60 -10.15 -21.89
N GLU A 448 -18.22 -10.78 -22.89
CA GLU A 448 -19.22 -11.82 -22.68
C GLU A 448 -18.61 -13.21 -22.74
N MET A 449 -18.93 -14.04 -21.73
CA MET A 449 -18.58 -15.46 -21.76
C MET A 449 -19.52 -16.23 -22.71
N PRO A 450 -19.03 -17.27 -23.40
CA PRO A 450 -19.89 -18.15 -24.17
C PRO A 450 -20.87 -18.88 -23.25
N GLN A 451 -22.00 -19.30 -23.80
CA GLN A 451 -22.96 -20.16 -23.09
C GLN A 451 -22.26 -21.46 -22.69
N LEU A 452 -22.19 -21.71 -21.38
CA LEU A 452 -21.52 -22.88 -20.81
C LEU A 452 -22.44 -24.10 -20.84
N ASP A 453 -21.85 -25.28 -21.06
CA ASP A 453 -22.58 -26.54 -20.90
C ASP A 453 -22.73 -26.87 -19.40
N ASP A 454 -23.95 -26.70 -18.90
CA ASP A 454 -24.34 -27.00 -17.53
C ASP A 454 -24.02 -28.45 -17.09
N SER A 455 -23.90 -29.39 -18.03
CA SER A 455 -23.59 -30.80 -17.74
C SER A 455 -22.13 -31.03 -17.35
N VAL A 456 -21.25 -30.08 -17.69
CA VAL A 456 -19.82 -30.09 -17.32
C VAL A 456 -19.58 -29.37 -15.97
N VAL A 457 -20.52 -28.51 -15.55
CA VAL A 457 -20.43 -27.70 -14.32
C VAL A 457 -21.21 -28.30 -13.14
N LYS A 458 -22.28 -29.06 -13.39
CA LYS A 458 -23.06 -29.73 -12.33
C LYS A 458 -22.54 -31.15 -12.06
N PRO A 459 -22.30 -31.55 -10.79
CA PRO A 459 -22.08 -32.96 -10.50
C PRO A 459 -23.35 -33.73 -10.86
N GLN A 460 -23.20 -34.74 -11.72
CA GLN A 460 -24.30 -35.62 -12.13
C GLN A 460 -24.92 -36.28 -10.89
N ALA A 461 -26.24 -36.14 -10.71
CA ALA A 461 -26.94 -36.74 -9.58
C ALA A 461 -26.78 -38.27 -9.61
N ALA A 462 -26.11 -38.82 -8.58
CA ALA A 462 -25.88 -40.25 -8.46
C ALA A 462 -27.19 -40.98 -8.12
N VAL A 463 -27.71 -41.78 -9.06
CA VAL A 463 -28.73 -42.79 -8.75
C VAL A 463 -28.00 -44.03 -8.25
N VAL A 464 -28.09 -44.29 -6.94
CA VAL A 464 -27.48 -45.48 -6.32
C VAL A 464 -28.48 -46.64 -6.36
N HIS A 465 -28.16 -47.69 -7.13
CA HIS A 465 -28.80 -48.99 -6.96
C HIS A 465 -27.99 -49.82 -5.97
N ALA A 466 -28.54 -50.08 -4.78
CA ALA A 466 -27.97 -51.04 -3.85
C ALA A 466 -28.38 -52.46 -4.27
N SER A 467 -27.41 -53.32 -4.54
CA SER A 467 -27.62 -54.77 -4.61
C SER A 467 -26.94 -55.43 -3.42
N ASP A 468 -27.72 -56.01 -2.50
CA ASP A 468 -27.22 -56.95 -1.52
C ASP A 468 -27.63 -58.39 -1.87
N SER A 469 -26.71 -59.29 -1.56
CA SER A 469 -26.92 -60.73 -1.54
C SER A 469 -27.54 -61.12 -0.19
N GLU A 470 -28.62 -61.88 -0.25
CA GLU A 470 -29.27 -62.63 0.84
C GLU A 470 -30.18 -61.84 1.81
N GLY A 471 -31.43 -61.66 1.37
CA GLY A 471 -32.62 -62.00 2.15
C GLY A 471 -32.80 -61.39 3.55
N SER A 472 -33.21 -60.12 3.64
CA SER A 472 -34.50 -59.69 4.24
C SER A 472 -34.52 -58.18 4.51
N GLY A 473 -35.38 -57.46 3.78
CA GLY A 473 -35.77 -56.07 4.06
C GLY A 473 -35.02 -55.02 3.22
N HIS A 474 -35.69 -54.48 2.20
CA HIS A 474 -35.17 -53.37 1.40
C HIS A 474 -35.40 -52.03 2.11
N THR A 475 -34.36 -51.22 2.26
CA THR A 475 -34.47 -49.79 2.59
C THR A 475 -33.87 -48.99 1.45
N VAL A 476 -34.69 -48.21 0.76
CA VAL A 476 -34.20 -47.21 -0.21
C VAL A 476 -34.02 -45.90 0.56
N VAL A 477 -32.80 -45.37 0.58
CA VAL A 477 -32.52 -44.02 1.08
C VAL A 477 -32.17 -43.16 -0.11
N THR A 478 -33.07 -42.26 -0.51
CA THR A 478 -32.77 -41.19 -1.46
C THR A 478 -32.23 -39.99 -0.70
N HIS A 479 -31.10 -39.43 -1.16
CA HIS A 479 -30.58 -38.15 -0.67
C HIS A 479 -30.98 -37.06 -1.66
N ASP A 480 -31.45 -35.92 -1.15
CA ASP A 480 -31.84 -34.74 -1.93
C ASP A 480 -30.65 -33.85 -2.37
N GLY A 481 -29.42 -34.29 -2.07
CA GLY A 481 -28.20 -33.54 -2.35
C GLY A 481 -27.85 -32.46 -1.32
N GLN A 482 -28.59 -32.32 -0.21
CA GLN A 482 -28.28 -31.36 0.88
C GLN A 482 -28.03 -32.01 2.25
N GLY A 483 -28.03 -33.34 2.36
CA GLY A 483 -27.58 -34.05 3.55
C GLY A 483 -28.65 -34.40 4.59
N HIS A 484 -29.92 -34.46 4.19
CA HIS A 484 -31.00 -35.05 5.01
C HIS A 484 -31.42 -36.42 4.48
N ALA A 485 -31.62 -37.40 5.39
CA ALA A 485 -32.10 -38.73 5.07
C ALA A 485 -33.51 -38.94 5.65
N GLU A 486 -34.49 -39.30 4.81
CA GLU A 486 -35.82 -39.71 5.24
C GLU A 486 -35.99 -41.24 5.19
N HIS A 487 -36.60 -41.81 6.23
CA HIS A 487 -36.84 -43.25 6.39
C HIS A 487 -38.23 -43.65 5.84
N ALA A 488 -38.29 -44.64 4.94
CA ALA A 488 -39.52 -45.35 4.62
C ALA A 488 -39.37 -46.85 4.94
N SER A 489 -40.27 -47.39 5.77
CA SER A 489 -40.24 -48.79 6.23
C SER A 489 -41.38 -49.60 5.61
N GLN A 490 -41.10 -50.78 5.04
CA GLN A 490 -42.11 -51.81 4.76
C GLN A 490 -41.59 -53.23 5.00
N THR A 491 -42.49 -54.06 5.54
CA THR A 491 -42.29 -55.41 6.07
C THR A 491 -42.58 -56.54 5.07
N THR A 492 -42.02 -57.70 5.42
CA THR A 492 -41.76 -59.00 4.75
C THR A 492 -42.97 -59.83 4.26
N GLN A 493 -42.78 -60.68 3.20
CA GLN A 493 -43.03 -62.15 3.23
C GLN A 493 -42.75 -62.95 1.90
N SER A 494 -41.91 -64.00 2.01
CA SER A 494 -42.00 -65.41 1.50
C SER A 494 -41.78 -65.86 0.02
N PHE A 495 -40.73 -66.71 -0.13
CA PHE A 495 -40.61 -68.06 -0.76
C PHE A 495 -40.30 -68.35 -2.28
N GLN A 496 -39.35 -69.29 -2.45
CA GLN A 496 -39.04 -70.28 -3.52
C GLN A 496 -38.06 -69.94 -4.68
N THR A 497 -37.00 -70.77 -4.78
CA THR A 497 -36.04 -70.99 -5.90
C THR A 497 -36.60 -72.06 -6.88
N PRO A 498 -35.98 -72.46 -8.04
CA PRO A 498 -34.67 -72.10 -8.64
C PRO A 498 -34.63 -71.97 -10.21
N ALA A 499 -33.41 -71.72 -10.73
CA ALA A 499 -32.84 -72.12 -12.04
C ALA A 499 -32.75 -71.07 -13.18
N GLY A 500 -31.54 -70.96 -13.77
CA GLY A 500 -31.34 -70.38 -15.10
C GLY A 500 -30.04 -69.60 -15.28
N SER A 501 -29.05 -70.23 -15.91
CA SER A 501 -27.81 -69.65 -16.42
C SER A 501 -28.04 -68.57 -17.49
N GLY A 502 -27.26 -67.48 -17.48
CA GLY A 502 -27.16 -66.53 -18.59
C GLY A 502 -26.04 -65.53 -18.37
N ALA A 503 -25.01 -65.59 -19.22
CA ALA A 503 -23.84 -64.73 -19.19
C ALA A 503 -24.12 -63.32 -19.75
N SER A 504 -23.42 -62.31 -19.24
CA SER A 504 -22.98 -61.16 -20.04
C SER A 504 -21.89 -60.36 -19.33
N ALA A 505 -20.75 -60.25 -20.01
CA ALA A 505 -19.63 -59.37 -19.68
C ALA A 505 -19.91 -57.93 -20.15
N ALA A 506 -19.41 -56.94 -19.41
CA ALA A 506 -18.95 -55.62 -19.86
C ALA A 506 -18.38 -54.91 -18.61
N ALA A 507 -17.06 -54.73 -18.48
CA ALA A 507 -16.22 -53.70 -19.10
C ALA A 507 -16.51 -52.29 -18.53
N GLU A 508 -15.55 -51.80 -17.75
CA GLU A 508 -15.53 -50.48 -17.11
C GLU A 508 -15.57 -49.30 -18.12
N PRO A 509 -15.96 -48.11 -17.65
CA PRO A 509 -14.95 -47.08 -17.51
C PRO A 509 -15.00 -46.26 -16.20
N ALA A 510 -13.82 -46.18 -15.58
CA ALA A 510 -13.12 -45.03 -15.03
C ALA A 510 -13.92 -43.82 -14.50
N GLY A 511 -13.71 -43.51 -13.21
CA GLY A 511 -13.58 -42.14 -12.74
C GLY A 511 -14.54 -41.69 -11.65
N GLY A 512 -14.35 -42.20 -10.42
CA GLY A 512 -14.67 -41.52 -9.15
C GLY A 512 -16.13 -41.52 -8.70
N LEU A 513 -16.43 -42.22 -7.60
CA LEU A 513 -16.90 -41.64 -6.32
C LEU A 513 -17.42 -42.71 -5.35
N ASN A 514 -16.83 -42.75 -4.15
CA ASN A 514 -17.24 -43.33 -2.86
C ASN A 514 -17.99 -44.68 -2.88
N ALA A 515 -17.26 -45.79 -2.98
CA ALA A 515 -17.79 -47.11 -2.64
C ALA A 515 -17.89 -47.27 -1.11
N VAL A 516 -19.12 -47.39 -0.59
CA VAL A 516 -19.35 -47.94 0.76
C VAL A 516 -19.46 -49.45 0.60
N HIS A 517 -18.47 -50.19 1.07
CA HIS A 517 -18.45 -51.65 0.95
C HIS A 517 -18.78 -52.28 2.31
N GLN A 518 -19.96 -52.91 2.41
CA GLN A 518 -20.32 -53.77 3.55
C GLN A 518 -19.92 -55.21 3.23
N THR A 519 -18.77 -55.66 3.71
CA THR A 519 -18.30 -57.03 3.43
C THR A 519 -17.50 -57.64 4.57
N SER A 520 -17.74 -58.95 4.78
CA SER A 520 -16.75 -59.88 5.33
C SER A 520 -16.06 -60.60 4.17
N GLY A 521 -14.93 -60.08 3.65
CA GLY A 521 -14.22 -60.68 2.50
C GLY A 521 -13.12 -59.81 1.87
N ASN A 522 -12.50 -60.32 0.80
CA ASN A 522 -11.49 -59.61 0.00
C ASN A 522 -12.14 -58.48 -0.82
N VAL A 523 -11.53 -57.29 -0.82
CA VAL A 523 -12.00 -56.12 -1.58
C VAL A 523 -10.90 -55.68 -2.55
N ALA A 524 -11.25 -55.47 -3.82
CA ALA A 524 -10.37 -54.84 -4.80
C ALA A 524 -10.66 -53.33 -4.82
N ALA A 525 -9.62 -52.50 -4.63
CA ALA A 525 -9.75 -51.05 -4.70
C ALA A 525 -9.46 -50.57 -6.13
N PRO A 526 -10.32 -49.73 -6.74
CA PRO A 526 -10.01 -49.09 -8.02
C PRO A 526 -8.86 -48.08 -7.87
N ASP A 527 -8.02 -47.95 -8.90
CA ASP A 527 -6.91 -47.00 -8.90
C ASP A 527 -7.43 -45.54 -8.95
N GLY A 528 -6.98 -44.68 -8.02
CA GLY A 528 -7.18 -43.22 -8.09
C GLY A 528 -8.53 -42.69 -7.56
N ILE A 529 -9.20 -43.42 -6.66
CA ILE A 529 -10.47 -42.99 -6.04
C ILE A 529 -10.28 -42.73 -4.54
N ASP A 530 -10.66 -41.52 -4.09
CA ASP A 530 -10.75 -41.14 -2.67
C ASP A 530 -12.09 -40.47 -2.34
N PRO A 531 -12.73 -40.74 -1.17
CA PRO A 531 -12.45 -41.78 -0.14
C PRO A 531 -13.31 -43.08 -0.20
N MET A 532 -12.76 -44.21 0.25
CA MET A 532 -13.49 -45.49 0.41
C MET A 532 -13.83 -45.80 1.88
N VAL A 533 -15.08 -46.21 2.17
CA VAL A 533 -15.52 -46.54 3.55
C VAL A 533 -15.83 -48.04 3.67
N LEU A 534 -15.11 -48.70 4.56
CA LEU A 534 -15.28 -50.12 4.87
C LEU A 534 -16.02 -50.29 6.21
N THR A 535 -17.03 -51.15 6.22
CA THR A 535 -17.85 -51.40 7.42
C THR A 535 -18.02 -52.89 7.70
N GLY A 536 -17.98 -53.28 8.98
CA GLY A 536 -18.15 -54.68 9.42
C GLY A 536 -17.22 -55.10 10.57
N ASN A 537 -17.42 -56.32 11.08
CA ASN A 537 -16.61 -56.93 12.15
C ASN A 537 -15.71 -58.03 11.56
N GLY A 538 -14.38 -57.98 11.77
CA GLY A 538 -13.41 -58.97 11.28
C GLY A 538 -12.23 -58.42 10.45
N TRP A 539 -11.39 -59.30 9.91
CA TRP A 539 -10.27 -58.94 9.01
C TRP A 539 -10.74 -58.79 7.57
N GLN A 540 -10.47 -57.63 6.98
CA GLN A 540 -10.71 -57.30 5.58
C GLN A 540 -9.36 -57.21 4.85
N ARG A 541 -9.26 -57.85 3.68
CA ARG A 541 -8.04 -57.83 2.86
C ARG A 541 -8.26 -56.93 1.65
N VAL A 542 -7.37 -55.96 1.47
CA VAL A 542 -7.24 -55.17 0.25
C VAL A 542 -6.03 -55.70 -0.49
N GLY A 543 -6.23 -56.78 -1.25
CA GLY A 543 -5.15 -57.46 -1.98
C GLY A 543 -4.85 -56.78 -3.33
N ASP A 544 -3.59 -56.84 -3.76
CA ASP A 544 -3.11 -56.47 -5.10
C ASP A 544 -3.34 -55.01 -5.54
N ASN A 545 -3.44 -54.07 -4.58
CA ASN A 545 -3.53 -52.64 -4.90
C ASN A 545 -2.13 -51.99 -5.00
N GLN A 546 -1.82 -51.41 -6.17
CA GLN A 546 -0.59 -50.64 -6.43
C GLN A 546 -0.82 -49.11 -6.32
N ALA A 547 -2.07 -48.64 -6.15
CA ALA A 547 -2.41 -47.22 -6.06
C ALA A 547 -2.34 -46.65 -4.63
N SER A 548 -2.36 -45.32 -4.55
CA SER A 548 -2.47 -44.56 -3.30
C SER A 548 -3.92 -44.20 -3.00
N ASN A 549 -4.49 -44.79 -1.95
CA ASN A 549 -5.90 -44.62 -1.58
C ASN A 549 -6.08 -44.20 -0.11
N LEU A 550 -7.16 -43.47 0.19
CA LEU A 550 -7.69 -43.10 1.50
C LEU A 550 -8.83 -44.05 1.90
N LEU A 551 -8.61 -44.80 2.98
CA LEU A 551 -9.57 -45.76 3.51
C LEU A 551 -10.09 -45.31 4.88
N ALA A 552 -11.40 -45.35 5.09
CA ALA A 552 -12.03 -45.13 6.37
C ALA A 552 -12.69 -46.42 6.88
N LEU A 553 -12.35 -46.84 8.08
CA LEU A 553 -12.94 -48.00 8.77
C LEU A 553 -14.01 -47.53 9.75
N ARG A 554 -15.19 -48.14 9.66
CA ARG A 554 -16.26 -47.97 10.66
C ARG A 554 -16.70 -49.32 11.21
N GLY A 555 -16.37 -49.57 12.47
CA GLY A 555 -16.89 -50.69 13.26
C GLY A 555 -18.09 -50.26 14.11
N ALA A 556 -18.84 -51.23 14.63
CA ALA A 556 -19.74 -50.95 15.74
C ALA A 556 -18.94 -50.77 17.04
N ALA A 557 -19.41 -49.92 17.96
CA ALA A 557 -18.73 -49.72 19.25
C ALA A 557 -18.50 -51.08 19.97
N GLY A 558 -17.24 -51.36 20.33
CA GLY A 558 -16.83 -52.63 20.96
C GLY A 558 -16.47 -53.78 19.99
N SER A 559 -16.35 -53.50 18.69
CA SER A 559 -15.85 -54.46 17.69
C SER A 559 -14.39 -54.19 17.32
N SER A 560 -13.66 -55.23 16.88
CA SER A 560 -12.34 -55.09 16.26
C SER A 560 -12.42 -55.24 14.75
N ALA A 561 -11.96 -54.22 14.02
CA ALA A 561 -11.86 -54.23 12.58
C ALA A 561 -10.38 -54.26 12.17
N GLY A 562 -10.01 -55.18 11.27
CA GLY A 562 -8.63 -55.34 10.81
C GLY A 562 -8.51 -55.12 9.30
N VAL A 563 -7.50 -54.37 8.84
CA VAL A 563 -7.20 -54.22 7.41
C VAL A 563 -5.79 -54.72 7.09
N GLN A 564 -5.69 -55.61 6.11
CA GLN A 564 -4.43 -56.03 5.51
C GLN A 564 -4.26 -55.33 4.15
N LEU A 565 -3.21 -54.51 4.04
CA LEU A 565 -2.93 -53.67 2.87
C LEU A 565 -2.06 -54.38 1.84
N GLY A 566 -2.20 -54.04 0.56
CA GLY A 566 -1.27 -54.40 -0.51
C GLY A 566 -0.02 -53.49 -0.55
N ASP A 567 0.73 -53.57 -1.64
CA ASP A 567 2.08 -52.99 -1.76
C ASP A 567 2.11 -51.48 -2.12
N GLY A 568 0.94 -50.87 -2.41
CA GLY A 568 0.79 -49.43 -2.65
C GLY A 568 0.97 -48.54 -1.40
N SER A 569 0.94 -47.21 -1.56
CA SER A 569 1.05 -46.24 -0.46
C SER A 569 -0.32 -45.76 0.02
N ASN A 570 -0.91 -46.43 1.01
CA ASN A 570 -2.30 -46.20 1.47
C ASN A 570 -2.36 -45.44 2.80
N THR A 571 -3.43 -44.66 3.01
CA THR A 571 -3.73 -43.98 4.29
C THR A 571 -5.03 -44.51 4.89
N VAL A 572 -4.97 -45.04 6.12
CA VAL A 572 -6.15 -45.61 6.81
C VAL A 572 -6.55 -44.76 7.99
N SER A 573 -7.85 -44.46 8.11
CA SER A 573 -8.45 -43.79 9.26
C SER A 573 -9.57 -44.60 9.90
N SER A 574 -9.67 -44.56 11.23
CA SER A 574 -10.77 -45.16 12.01
C SER A 574 -11.34 -44.09 12.93
N ARG A 575 -12.67 -44.04 13.06
CA ARG A 575 -13.36 -43.03 13.87
C ARG A 575 -14.07 -43.61 15.10
N ASP A 576 -14.49 -44.88 15.05
CA ASP A 576 -15.32 -45.51 16.08
C ASP A 576 -14.88 -46.98 16.30
N GLY A 577 -13.92 -47.25 17.20
CA GLY A 577 -13.53 -48.60 17.66
C GLY A 577 -12.03 -48.99 17.52
N ASP A 578 -11.63 -50.05 18.24
CA ASP A 578 -10.27 -50.63 18.22
C ASP A 578 -9.93 -51.21 16.83
N ALA A 579 -9.17 -50.48 16.02
CA ALA A 579 -8.75 -50.92 14.68
C ALA A 579 -7.32 -51.47 14.69
N THR A 580 -7.07 -52.60 14.01
CA THR A 580 -5.71 -53.16 13.84
C THR A 580 -5.29 -53.13 12.37
N VAL A 581 -4.14 -52.54 12.04
CA VAL A 581 -3.61 -52.50 10.66
C VAL A 581 -2.43 -53.44 10.53
N ARG A 582 -2.43 -54.32 9.52
CA ARG A 582 -1.28 -55.17 9.13
C ARG A 582 -0.73 -54.70 7.79
N GLU A 583 0.53 -54.27 7.79
CA GLU A 583 1.22 -53.78 6.61
C GLU A 583 1.86 -54.94 5.83
N SER A 584 1.65 -54.97 4.51
CA SER A 584 2.49 -55.70 3.55
C SER A 584 3.54 -54.74 2.97
N ALA A 585 4.50 -55.24 2.19
CA ALA A 585 5.65 -54.49 1.70
C ALA A 585 5.23 -53.23 0.88
N GLY A 586 5.31 -52.05 1.49
CA GLY A 586 4.97 -50.74 0.89
C GLY A 586 5.04 -49.59 1.91
N ASN A 587 5.06 -48.32 1.45
CA ASN A 587 5.09 -47.12 2.32
C ASN A 587 3.67 -46.73 2.76
N ASN A 588 3.10 -47.45 3.74
CA ASN A 588 1.74 -47.23 4.23
C ASN A 588 1.69 -46.30 5.47
N ALA A 589 0.63 -45.49 5.58
CA ALA A 589 0.39 -44.58 6.70
C ALA A 589 -0.94 -44.88 7.42
N SER A 590 -0.98 -44.73 8.75
CA SER A 590 -2.17 -44.94 9.57
C SER A 590 -2.42 -43.70 10.42
N ILE A 591 -3.65 -43.15 10.37
CA ILE A 591 -4.11 -41.98 11.12
C ILE A 591 -5.32 -42.40 11.96
N LEU A 592 -5.15 -42.59 13.27
CA LEU A 592 -6.24 -43.05 14.16
C LEU A 592 -6.99 -41.86 14.76
N GLY A 593 -8.32 -41.84 14.65
CA GLY A 593 -9.18 -40.75 15.11
C GLY A 593 -9.87 -41.05 16.43
N ASP A 594 -9.66 -40.12 17.39
CA ASP A 594 -10.35 -39.79 18.65
C ASP A 594 -9.46 -39.78 19.93
N GLY A 595 -8.23 -40.30 19.82
CA GLY A 595 -7.12 -39.89 20.69
C GLY A 595 -7.02 -40.54 22.07
N THR A 596 -7.61 -41.71 22.34
CA THR A 596 -7.47 -42.34 23.67
C THR A 596 -6.94 -43.79 23.75
N THR A 597 -6.74 -44.50 22.63
CA THR A 597 -5.98 -45.79 22.60
C THR A 597 -5.11 -45.90 21.34
N HIS A 598 -3.88 -46.42 21.47
CA HIS A 598 -2.97 -46.65 20.34
C HIS A 598 -3.01 -48.12 19.94
N ALA A 599 -3.36 -48.42 18.69
CA ALA A 599 -3.25 -49.78 18.16
C ALA A 599 -1.78 -50.16 17.91
N PRO A 600 -1.33 -51.37 18.30
CA PRO A 600 0.05 -51.80 18.06
C PRO A 600 0.28 -52.04 16.56
N ARG A 601 1.37 -51.47 16.01
CA ARG A 601 1.85 -51.79 14.65
C ARG A 601 2.57 -53.14 14.69
N VAL A 602 2.26 -54.02 13.74
CA VAL A 602 2.78 -55.40 13.70
C VAL A 602 3.39 -55.68 12.32
N ALA A 603 4.61 -56.22 12.28
CA ALA A 603 5.26 -56.63 11.03
C ALA A 603 4.57 -57.86 10.41
N GLY A 604 4.85 -58.15 9.13
CA GLY A 604 4.24 -59.26 8.38
C GLY A 604 4.43 -60.66 9.00
N ASP A 605 5.34 -60.82 9.96
CA ASP A 605 5.58 -62.04 10.72
C ASP A 605 4.79 -62.13 12.05
N GLY A 606 4.03 -61.09 12.40
CA GLY A 606 3.18 -61.06 13.59
C GLY A 606 3.79 -60.45 14.85
N HIS A 607 4.99 -59.84 14.78
CA HIS A 607 5.62 -59.18 15.93
C HIS A 607 5.41 -57.66 16.01
N PRO A 608 5.23 -57.04 17.21
CA PRO A 608 5.02 -55.60 17.35
C PRO A 608 6.28 -54.75 17.10
N LEU A 609 6.14 -53.62 16.43
CA LEU A 609 7.22 -52.61 16.31
C LEU A 609 7.31 -51.81 17.61
N ILE A 610 8.39 -51.99 18.38
CA ILE A 610 8.56 -51.37 19.70
C ILE A 610 9.44 -50.11 19.67
N GLY A 611 9.02 -49.08 20.42
CA GLY A 611 9.46 -47.68 20.37
C GLY A 611 10.93 -47.35 20.68
N SER A 612 11.83 -48.33 20.80
CA SER A 612 13.27 -48.07 20.99
C SER A 612 13.93 -47.44 19.75
N GLN A 613 13.30 -47.52 18.58
CA GLN A 613 13.76 -46.85 17.35
C GLN A 613 13.34 -45.37 17.28
N VAL A 614 12.18 -45.01 17.86
CA VAL A 614 11.66 -43.63 17.90
C VAL A 614 12.40 -42.79 18.94
N ALA A 615 12.79 -43.39 20.08
CA ALA A 615 13.55 -42.69 21.12
C ALA A 615 14.90 -42.16 20.60
N SER A 616 15.60 -42.94 19.77
CA SER A 616 16.88 -42.52 19.15
C SER A 616 16.72 -41.35 18.18
N LEU A 617 15.58 -41.27 17.47
CA LEU A 617 15.28 -40.18 16.54
C LEU A 617 14.89 -38.89 17.29
N VAL A 618 14.04 -39.00 18.31
CA VAL A 618 13.63 -37.87 19.16
C VAL A 618 14.82 -37.29 19.92
N GLN A 619 15.74 -38.14 20.39
CA GLN A 619 16.95 -37.71 21.09
C GLN A 619 17.97 -37.02 20.17
N ALA A 620 18.01 -37.37 18.87
CA ALA A 620 18.80 -36.67 17.87
C ALA A 620 18.23 -35.28 17.51
N MET A 621 16.90 -35.16 17.44
CA MET A 621 16.22 -33.87 17.16
C MET A 621 16.31 -32.90 18.34
N ALA A 622 16.27 -33.39 19.59
CA ALA A 622 16.38 -32.56 20.80
C ALA A 622 17.79 -31.97 21.03
N GLN A 623 18.83 -32.47 20.36
CA GLN A 623 20.20 -31.96 20.46
C GLN A 623 20.54 -30.91 19.39
N PHE A 624 19.60 -30.56 18.51
CA PHE A 624 19.81 -29.56 17.46
C PHE A 624 19.55 -28.14 18.01
N ALA A 625 20.60 -27.33 18.12
CA ALA A 625 20.49 -25.90 18.43
C ALA A 625 20.47 -25.08 17.13
N PRO A 626 19.42 -24.27 16.87
CA PRO A 626 19.35 -23.45 15.65
C PRO A 626 20.42 -22.34 15.66
N PRO A 627 20.93 -21.92 14.48
CA PRO A 627 21.88 -20.83 14.40
C PRO A 627 21.27 -19.51 14.88
N VAL A 628 22.08 -18.64 15.49
CA VAL A 628 21.63 -17.37 16.05
C VAL A 628 21.23 -16.42 14.92
N ALA A 629 20.16 -15.65 15.12
CA ALA A 629 19.61 -14.73 14.13
C ALA A 629 20.70 -13.80 13.54
N GLY A 630 20.86 -13.87 12.22
CA GLY A 630 21.87 -13.13 11.46
C GLY A 630 23.03 -13.96 10.88
N GLN A 631 23.13 -15.26 11.18
CA GLN A 631 24.10 -16.14 10.51
C GLN A 631 23.59 -16.63 9.14
N THR A 632 24.37 -16.40 8.08
CA THR A 632 24.08 -16.85 6.70
C THR A 632 24.81 -18.13 6.29
N LEU A 633 25.69 -18.67 7.14
CA LEU A 633 26.45 -19.91 6.91
C LEU A 633 26.58 -20.73 8.20
N LEU A 634 26.37 -22.05 8.11
CA LEU A 634 26.50 -23.01 9.21
C LEU A 634 27.97 -23.28 9.56
N SER A 635 28.29 -23.49 10.84
CA SER A 635 29.66 -23.77 11.29
C SER A 635 30.10 -25.22 11.00
N SER A 636 31.41 -25.46 10.90
CA SER A 636 31.98 -26.76 10.51
C SER A 636 31.50 -27.94 11.35
N GLY A 637 31.20 -27.74 12.64
CA GLY A 637 30.66 -28.78 13.52
C GLY A 637 29.21 -29.18 13.25
N GLN A 638 28.42 -28.30 12.62
CA GLN A 638 27.06 -28.60 12.17
C GLN A 638 27.04 -29.32 10.81
N HIS A 639 28.15 -29.26 10.07
CA HIS A 639 28.32 -29.95 8.79
C HIS A 639 28.64 -31.45 8.94
N GLU A 640 29.22 -31.86 10.07
CA GLU A 640 29.78 -33.20 10.26
C GLU A 640 28.92 -34.16 11.12
N SER A 641 27.69 -33.79 11.53
CA SER A 641 26.78 -34.74 12.19
C SER A 641 26.02 -35.58 11.14
N PRO A 642 26.33 -36.88 10.98
CA PRO A 642 25.72 -37.67 9.91
C PRO A 642 24.30 -38.08 10.29
N MET A 643 23.30 -37.63 9.52
CA MET A 643 21.98 -38.25 9.52
C MET A 643 22.06 -39.59 8.77
N PRO A 644 21.73 -40.74 9.39
CA PRO A 644 21.66 -42.00 8.66
C PRO A 644 20.39 -42.05 7.80
N LEU A 645 20.60 -41.94 6.50
CA LEU A 645 19.68 -42.36 5.46
C LEU A 645 19.50 -43.89 5.55
N ILE A 646 18.36 -44.38 6.05
CA ILE A 646 18.03 -45.81 5.90
C ILE A 646 17.25 -45.99 4.60
N VAL A 647 18.01 -46.36 3.57
CA VAL A 647 17.55 -47.15 2.43
C VAL A 647 17.28 -48.56 2.94
N SER A 648 16.09 -49.12 2.70
CA SER A 648 15.90 -50.57 2.75
C SER A 648 15.47 -51.09 1.38
N SER A 649 16.44 -51.72 0.71
CA SER A 649 16.29 -52.62 -0.44
C SER A 649 15.42 -53.83 -0.08
N GLY A 650 14.60 -54.29 -1.03
CA GLY A 650 13.59 -55.32 -0.81
C GLY A 650 14.05 -56.77 -0.74
N ARG A 651 13.04 -57.64 -0.66
CA ARG A 651 12.99 -58.96 -1.27
C ARG A 651 11.61 -59.18 -1.87
#